data_AF-A0A954TQ27-F1
#
_entry.id   AF-A0A954TQ27-F1
#
_cell.length_a   1.000
_cell.length_b   1.000
_cell.length_c   1.000
_cell.angle_alpha   90.00
_cell.angle_beta   90.00
_cell.angle_gamma   90.00
#
_symmetry.space_group_name_H-M   'P 1'
#
loop_
_entity.id
_entity.type
_entity.pdbx_description
1 polymer ?
#
loop_
_entity_poly.entity_id
_entity_poly.type
_entity_poly.pdbx_seq_one_letter_code
_entity_poly.pdbx_strand_id
1 'polypeptide(L)'
;MNYQTWFSFAFAALLGIAPSFAADAKSGYVLDVPVPLGSQSATHLLDQLDQLAKSAPTDGRLDLVLRYGSDVSGGDATAFEDALKLARAVTSDRLRSLRVISLVQGKVNGHSILPILASDAILMSAGGQLSGASAGESAPDETILLTYQSVAARRGLFPKPVVNVLVDPDVELAWVSLVDGGKTFAAGDELVKLRETGQVLGEEVWSGPGVPGTLTADQLRSAKIAAGIVETLDDAAEVLDLAQITPVQPDAVGDVAQGVLLEIAGSVSRNRVRRWQSNLNGSLSDQDTNTWLITFDCIGGDLDQSASLASLFAIPEPPLRTVVGYISGEARSDSALLAVSCKPLYMSKDAILGGIGADEISLTDIGNHDELIESIARATKRPAGLIRGLLCAELEVYRYINKKTGKIKYATPAELVAEAEDPELERGRWEKGDRIEMGEGLSADRAIELGLADGVSDSLDDVARRVGMSEVPKTVSDRGLVRFVERLGRSQGLMMILLMVGFIALSAEMNAPGISVPGFLALVCFGLFFWMNYLAGTAEWLELVLLILGLACIALEVLVIPGFGVFGIGGLIMTIASIVLMSQTFVIPHNSYQLAVITRGIWAALGSLLGLFGGFVLMRQFFPHLPLFRHLIMEAPDVEAIDQAEKLADFSALLHQTGITTTPLRPSGKARFGDQIVQVVSDGSMVEKGAPVTVVEVKGAKIVVEG
;
A
#
# COMPACT_ATOMS: atom_id res chain seq x y z
N MET A 1 34.21 -8.87 -9.70
CA MET A 1 34.01 -9.57 -8.41
C MET A 1 35.31 -10.24 -8.01
N ASN A 2 35.95 -9.80 -6.93
CA ASN A 2 37.27 -10.28 -6.48
C ASN A 2 37.12 -11.48 -5.54
N TYR A 3 37.98 -12.49 -5.73
CA TYR A 3 38.04 -13.76 -5.00
C TYR A 3 38.18 -13.65 -3.45
N GLN A 4 38.46 -12.46 -2.91
CA GLN A 4 38.55 -12.24 -1.46
C GLN A 4 37.19 -12.19 -0.75
N THR A 5 36.10 -11.79 -1.43
CA THR A 5 34.77 -11.74 -0.80
C THR A 5 34.19 -13.13 -0.54
N TRP A 6 34.62 -14.14 -1.29
CA TRP A 6 34.15 -15.51 -1.13
C TRP A 6 34.72 -16.19 0.12
N PHE A 7 35.98 -15.88 0.48
CA PHE A 7 36.61 -16.45 1.68
C PHE A 7 36.07 -15.85 3.00
N SER A 8 35.67 -14.57 3.00
CA SER A 8 35.04 -13.96 4.18
C SER A 8 33.65 -14.52 4.47
N PHE A 9 32.90 -14.92 3.43
CA PHE A 9 31.59 -15.57 3.61
C PHE A 9 31.70 -17.00 4.15
N ALA A 10 32.71 -17.76 3.70
CA ALA A 10 32.92 -19.13 4.17
C ALA A 10 33.37 -19.19 5.64
N PHE A 11 34.03 -18.15 6.16
CA PHE A 11 34.48 -18.12 7.56
C PHE A 11 33.37 -17.70 8.54
N ALA A 12 32.41 -16.88 8.11
CA ALA A 12 31.25 -16.50 8.92
C ALA A 12 30.25 -17.67 9.11
N ALA A 13 30.14 -18.57 8.13
CA ALA A 13 29.26 -19.74 8.21
C ALA A 13 29.76 -20.81 9.21
N LEU A 14 31.04 -20.78 9.60
CA LEU A 14 31.65 -21.79 10.47
C LEU A 14 31.64 -21.43 11.96
N LEU A 15 31.22 -20.21 12.33
CA LEU A 15 31.24 -19.73 13.71
C LEU A 15 29.91 -19.84 14.46
N GLY A 16 28.83 -20.33 13.82
CA GLY A 16 27.58 -20.66 14.53
C GLY A 16 27.05 -19.51 15.39
N ILE A 17 27.30 -18.26 15.00
CA ILE A 17 26.73 -17.10 15.65
C ILE A 17 25.32 -16.98 15.07
N ALA A 18 24.36 -17.62 15.75
CA ALA A 18 22.96 -17.30 15.59
C ALA A 18 22.80 -15.78 15.71
N PRO A 19 21.90 -15.14 14.94
CA PRO A 19 21.57 -13.74 15.18
C PRO A 19 21.13 -13.65 16.64
N SER A 20 21.90 -12.93 17.44
CA SER A 20 21.49 -12.57 18.79
C SER A 20 20.24 -11.72 18.61
N PHE A 21 19.08 -12.31 18.90
CA PHE A 21 17.86 -11.56 19.14
C PHE A 21 18.25 -10.40 20.05
N ALA A 22 18.02 -9.17 19.57
CA ALA A 22 18.12 -7.99 20.40
C ALA A 22 17.32 -8.27 21.67
N ALA A 23 17.93 -8.07 22.84
CA ALA A 23 17.33 -8.38 24.13
C ALA A 23 15.88 -7.87 24.17
N ASP A 24 14.93 -8.79 24.40
CA ASP A 24 13.49 -8.50 24.43
C ASP A 24 13.22 -7.23 25.25
N ALA A 25 12.80 -6.17 24.57
CA ALA A 25 12.38 -4.95 25.23
C ALA A 25 11.10 -5.25 26.01
N LYS A 26 11.15 -5.13 27.35
CA LYS A 26 10.00 -5.41 28.23
C LYS A 26 8.80 -4.57 27.79
N SER A 27 7.77 -5.22 27.26
CA SER A 27 6.53 -4.59 26.80
C SER A 27 5.40 -4.88 27.79
N GLY A 28 4.62 -3.84 28.11
CA GLY A 28 3.40 -3.97 28.90
C GLY A 28 2.13 -3.84 28.05
N TYR A 29 1.00 -4.19 28.64
CA TYR A 29 -0.32 -4.08 28.02
C TYR A 29 -1.22 -3.14 28.82
N VAL A 30 -2.20 -2.51 28.17
CA VAL A 30 -3.24 -1.72 28.86
C VAL A 30 -4.64 -2.19 28.49
N LEU A 31 -5.51 -2.28 29.49
CA LEU A 31 -6.95 -2.53 29.38
C LEU A 31 -7.71 -1.40 30.08
N ASP A 32 -8.74 -0.91 29.41
CA ASP A 32 -9.63 0.10 29.97
C ASP A 32 -10.70 -0.54 30.84
N VAL A 33 -10.80 -0.10 32.09
CA VAL A 33 -11.83 -0.55 33.03
C VAL A 33 -12.90 0.53 33.13
N PRO A 34 -14.14 0.25 32.69
CA PRO A 34 -15.22 1.22 32.78
C PRO A 34 -15.58 1.45 34.25
N VAL A 35 -15.87 2.72 34.58
CA VAL A 35 -16.32 3.16 35.90
C VAL A 35 -17.61 3.95 35.69
N PRO A 36 -18.79 3.39 35.98
CA PRO A 36 -19.01 2.12 36.70
C PRO A 36 -18.81 0.85 35.85
N LEU A 37 -18.31 -0.20 36.49
CA LEU A 37 -18.18 -1.54 35.93
C LEU A 37 -19.52 -2.31 35.94
N GLY A 38 -20.11 -2.52 34.76
CA GLY A 38 -21.30 -3.37 34.58
C GLY A 38 -20.96 -4.85 34.37
N SER A 39 -21.96 -5.73 34.52
CA SER A 39 -21.76 -7.20 34.47
C SER A 39 -21.24 -7.72 33.13
N GLN A 40 -21.71 -7.17 32.01
CA GLN A 40 -21.21 -7.53 30.67
C GLN A 40 -19.75 -7.11 30.50
N SER A 41 -19.41 -5.87 30.87
CA SER A 41 -18.05 -5.34 30.82
C SER A 41 -17.10 -6.12 31.73
N ALA A 42 -17.56 -6.54 32.92
CA ALA A 42 -16.78 -7.38 33.83
C ALA A 42 -16.47 -8.75 33.21
N THR A 43 -17.44 -9.37 32.55
CA THR A 43 -17.24 -10.67 31.87
C THR A 43 -16.26 -10.53 30.71
N HIS A 44 -16.43 -9.50 29.87
CA HIS A 44 -15.54 -9.23 28.74
C HIS A 44 -14.09 -8.97 29.20
N LEU A 45 -13.90 -8.18 30.26
CA LEU A 45 -12.58 -7.93 30.83
C LEU A 45 -11.93 -9.22 31.35
N LEU A 46 -12.70 -10.11 31.99
CA LEU A 46 -12.18 -11.40 32.45
C LEU A 46 -11.70 -12.27 31.29
N ASP A 47 -12.44 -12.32 30.19
CA ASP A 47 -12.04 -13.07 29.00
C ASP A 47 -10.74 -12.51 28.39
N GLN A 48 -10.60 -11.18 28.31
CA GLN A 48 -9.36 -10.53 27.85
C GLN A 48 -8.17 -10.82 28.78
N LEU A 49 -8.37 -10.77 30.10
CA LEU A 49 -7.36 -11.12 31.10
C LEU A 49 -6.90 -12.58 30.94
N ASP A 50 -7.84 -13.50 30.72
CA ASP A 50 -7.55 -14.92 30.55
C ASP A 50 -6.76 -15.20 29.27
N GLN A 51 -7.05 -14.49 28.19
CA GLN A 51 -6.29 -14.59 26.94
C GLN A 51 -4.86 -14.06 27.12
N LEU A 52 -4.68 -12.92 27.77
CA LEU A 52 -3.36 -12.35 28.07
C LEU A 52 -2.54 -13.24 29.01
N ALA A 53 -3.17 -13.82 30.03
CA ALA A 53 -2.48 -14.72 30.94
C ALA A 53 -1.94 -15.96 30.23
N LYS A 54 -2.62 -16.44 29.18
CA LYS A 54 -2.17 -17.56 28.34
C LYS A 54 -1.05 -17.18 27.37
N SER A 55 -0.97 -15.92 26.95
CA SER A 55 0.10 -15.43 26.06
C SER A 55 1.37 -15.02 26.80
N ALA A 56 1.34 -14.98 28.14
CA ALA A 56 2.48 -14.62 28.95
C ALA A 56 3.66 -15.61 28.80
N PRO A 57 4.92 -15.10 28.81
CA PRO A 57 6.11 -15.94 28.66
C PRO A 57 6.27 -16.92 29.83
N THR A 58 6.88 -18.07 29.56
CA THR A 58 6.96 -19.22 30.49
C THR A 58 7.81 -18.96 31.74
N ASP A 59 8.70 -17.96 31.69
CA ASP A 59 9.69 -17.66 32.74
C ASP A 59 9.59 -16.22 33.28
N GLY A 60 8.40 -15.60 33.21
CA GLY A 60 8.19 -14.22 33.66
C GLY A 60 6.73 -13.86 33.92
N ARG A 61 6.51 -12.61 34.37
CA ARG A 61 5.17 -11.99 34.41
C ARG A 61 5.05 -10.95 33.31
N LEU A 62 3.87 -10.88 32.70
CA LEU A 62 3.48 -9.82 31.79
C LEU A 62 2.97 -8.62 32.61
N ASP A 63 3.50 -7.42 32.39
CA ASP A 63 2.96 -6.22 33.03
C ASP A 63 1.67 -5.78 32.32
N LEU A 64 0.58 -5.68 33.08
CA LEU A 64 -0.74 -5.26 32.61
C LEU A 64 -1.23 -4.07 33.41
N VAL A 65 -1.50 -2.96 32.73
CA VAL A 65 -2.10 -1.75 33.28
C VAL A 65 -3.62 -1.80 33.09
N LEU A 66 -4.36 -1.77 34.20
CA LEU A 66 -5.80 -1.53 34.21
C LEU A 66 -6.04 -0.02 34.37
N ARG A 67 -6.52 0.64 33.33
CA ARG A 67 -6.73 2.10 33.30
C ARG A 67 -8.16 2.44 33.68
N TYR A 68 -8.32 3.32 34.67
CA TYR A 68 -9.60 3.78 35.20
C TYR A 68 -9.75 5.28 34.96
N GLY A 69 -10.90 5.73 34.44
CA GLY A 69 -11.28 7.15 34.40
C GLY A 69 -11.44 7.81 33.03
N SER A 70 -11.59 7.08 31.93
CA SER A 70 -12.11 7.65 30.68
C SER A 70 -13.64 7.67 30.72
N ASP A 71 -14.25 8.85 30.63
CA ASP A 71 -15.70 9.08 30.62
C ASP A 71 -16.46 8.06 29.76
N VAL A 72 -17.18 7.14 30.40
CA VAL A 72 -18.28 6.41 29.78
C VAL A 72 -19.53 6.75 30.58
N SER A 73 -20.23 7.78 30.10
CA SER A 73 -21.56 8.16 30.56
C SER A 73 -22.57 7.10 30.13
N GLY A 74 -23.00 6.25 31.06
CA GLY A 74 -24.10 5.32 30.79
C GLY A 74 -24.31 4.22 31.84
N GLY A 75 -25.12 4.52 32.86
CA GLY A 75 -25.84 3.52 33.65
C GLY A 75 -25.19 3.09 34.97
N ASP A 76 -26.08 2.74 35.93
CA ASP A 76 -25.97 2.22 37.30
C ASP A 76 -24.58 2.00 37.96
N ALA A 77 -24.53 2.26 39.28
CA ALA A 77 -23.35 2.02 40.11
C ALA A 77 -22.84 0.57 39.99
N THR A 78 -21.51 0.38 40.09
CA THR A 78 -20.88 -0.95 40.07
C THR A 78 -21.43 -1.84 41.17
N ALA A 79 -22.05 -2.96 40.80
CA ALA A 79 -22.49 -3.97 41.74
C ALA A 79 -21.29 -4.62 42.46
N PHE A 80 -21.45 -4.93 43.75
CA PHE A 80 -20.40 -5.54 44.57
C PHE A 80 -19.90 -6.86 43.97
N GLU A 81 -20.80 -7.70 43.47
CA GLU A 81 -20.46 -9.02 42.91
C GLU A 81 -19.59 -8.92 41.67
N ASP A 82 -19.85 -7.95 40.79
CA ASP A 82 -19.10 -7.80 39.53
C ASP A 82 -17.68 -7.26 39.79
N ALA A 83 -17.55 -6.31 40.72
CA ALA A 83 -16.25 -5.87 41.21
C ALA A 83 -15.48 -7.01 41.91
N LEU A 84 -16.17 -7.81 42.73
CA LEU A 84 -15.57 -8.93 43.45
C LEU A 84 -15.10 -10.03 42.50
N LYS A 85 -15.84 -10.34 41.42
CA LYS A 85 -15.42 -11.28 40.37
C LYS A 85 -14.07 -10.87 39.79
N LEU A 86 -13.93 -9.61 39.38
CA LEU A 86 -12.69 -9.09 38.80
C LEU A 86 -11.54 -9.10 39.82
N ALA A 87 -11.77 -8.63 41.04
CA ALA A 87 -10.76 -8.61 42.10
C ALA A 87 -10.27 -10.02 42.50
N ARG A 88 -11.18 -11.01 42.54
CA ARG A 88 -10.82 -12.42 42.80
C ARG A 88 -10.02 -13.01 41.65
N ALA A 89 -10.36 -12.69 40.40
CA ALA A 89 -9.60 -13.16 39.24
C ALA A 89 -8.17 -12.60 39.26
N VAL A 90 -8.01 -11.29 39.46
CA VAL A 90 -6.69 -10.60 39.55
C VAL A 90 -5.80 -11.17 40.66
N THR A 91 -6.40 -11.67 41.74
CA THR A 91 -5.67 -12.29 42.86
C THR A 91 -5.62 -13.82 42.81
N SER A 92 -6.15 -14.45 41.76
CA SER A 92 -6.17 -15.91 41.62
C SER A 92 -4.88 -16.45 41.02
N ASP A 93 -4.59 -17.72 41.27
CA ASP A 93 -3.46 -18.42 40.64
C ASP A 93 -3.56 -18.47 39.11
N ARG A 94 -4.79 -18.36 38.57
CA ARG A 94 -5.07 -18.37 37.13
C ARG A 94 -4.40 -17.21 36.39
N LEU A 95 -4.30 -16.04 37.02
CA LEU A 95 -3.69 -14.84 36.44
C LEU A 95 -2.30 -14.55 37.03
N ARG A 96 -1.64 -15.53 37.65
CA ARG A 96 -0.32 -15.36 38.30
C ARG A 96 0.81 -14.98 37.34
N SER A 97 0.62 -15.28 36.05
CA SER A 97 1.50 -14.88 34.96
C SER A 97 1.36 -13.40 34.59
N LEU A 98 0.39 -12.68 35.17
CA LEU A 98 0.21 -11.24 35.01
C LEU A 98 0.68 -10.53 36.28
N ARG A 99 1.39 -9.40 36.10
CA ARG A 99 1.60 -8.38 37.14
C ARG A 99 0.60 -7.27 36.84
N VAL A 100 -0.38 -7.10 37.71
CA VAL A 100 -1.51 -6.19 37.45
C VAL A 100 -1.26 -4.86 38.13
N ILE A 101 -1.21 -3.77 37.36
CA ILE A 101 -1.01 -2.40 37.83
C ILE A 101 -2.30 -1.62 37.59
N SER A 102 -2.82 -0.93 38.59
CA SER A 102 -3.97 -0.03 38.40
C SER A 102 -3.49 1.39 38.11
N LEU A 103 -3.96 2.00 37.03
CA LEU A 103 -3.74 3.40 36.67
C LEU A 103 -5.04 4.19 36.87
N VAL A 104 -5.07 5.07 37.87
CA VAL A 104 -6.26 5.85 38.24
C VAL A 104 -6.13 7.28 37.74
N GLN A 105 -6.84 7.63 36.67
CA GLN A 105 -6.73 8.95 36.03
C GLN A 105 -7.80 9.96 36.46
N GLY A 106 -8.84 9.51 37.15
CA GLY A 106 -9.92 10.37 37.64
C GLY A 106 -10.51 9.88 38.96
N LYS A 107 -11.72 10.31 39.28
CA LYS A 107 -12.43 9.87 40.49
C LYS A 107 -13.04 8.49 40.27
N VAL A 108 -12.59 7.51 41.05
CA VAL A 108 -13.18 6.17 41.11
C VAL A 108 -13.95 6.01 42.41
N ASN A 109 -15.22 5.62 42.31
CA ASN A 109 -16.13 5.46 43.43
C ASN A 109 -16.83 4.10 43.44
N GLY A 110 -17.52 3.80 44.55
CA GLY A 110 -18.27 2.55 44.71
C GLY A 110 -17.38 1.30 44.61
N HIS A 111 -17.99 0.19 44.21
CA HIS A 111 -17.28 -1.09 44.20
C HIS A 111 -16.18 -1.21 43.14
N SER A 112 -16.08 -0.28 42.18
CA SER A 112 -14.96 -0.21 41.23
C SER A 112 -13.59 -0.03 41.90
N ILE A 113 -13.55 0.36 43.17
CA ILE A 113 -12.32 0.42 43.98
C ILE A 113 -11.78 -0.98 44.31
N LEU A 114 -12.63 -2.01 44.41
CA LEU A 114 -12.22 -3.33 44.89
C LEU A 114 -11.16 -4.02 44.01
N PRO A 115 -11.25 -4.01 42.67
CA PRO A 115 -10.18 -4.50 41.80
C PRO A 115 -8.87 -3.71 41.92
N ILE A 116 -8.93 -2.42 42.26
CA ILE A 116 -7.73 -1.59 42.48
C ILE A 116 -6.98 -2.07 43.72
N LEU A 117 -7.69 -2.43 44.79
CA LEU A 117 -7.09 -3.00 46.01
C LEU A 117 -6.44 -4.38 45.79
N ALA A 118 -6.82 -5.06 44.70
CA ALA A 118 -6.29 -6.38 44.32
C ALA A 118 -5.00 -6.32 43.48
N SER A 119 -4.57 -5.12 43.07
CA SER A 119 -3.43 -4.90 42.17
C SER A 119 -2.06 -5.08 42.83
N ASP A 120 -1.03 -5.38 42.04
CA ASP A 120 0.38 -5.48 42.45
C ASP A 120 1.04 -4.10 42.62
N ALA A 121 0.53 -3.06 41.96
CA ALA A 121 1.00 -1.69 42.03
C ALA A 121 -0.12 -0.72 41.62
N ILE A 122 -0.06 0.52 42.11
CA ILE A 122 -0.97 1.60 41.70
C ILE A 122 -0.19 2.81 41.20
N LEU A 123 -0.63 3.36 40.07
CA LEU A 123 -0.24 4.63 39.48
C LEU A 123 -1.45 5.56 39.49
N MET A 124 -1.22 6.85 39.65
CA MET A 124 -2.30 7.85 39.73
C MET A 124 -2.00 9.03 38.82
N SER A 125 -3.01 9.67 38.24
CA SER A 125 -2.84 11.03 37.72
C SER A 125 -2.93 12.05 38.85
N ALA A 126 -2.54 13.30 38.59
CA ALA A 126 -2.71 14.39 39.56
C ALA A 126 -4.18 14.58 39.97
N GLY A 127 -5.13 14.27 39.08
CA GLY A 127 -6.57 14.30 39.34
C GLY A 127 -7.16 13.01 39.93
N GLY A 128 -6.37 11.94 40.05
CA GLY A 128 -6.82 10.63 40.49
C GLY A 128 -7.27 10.59 41.95
N GLN A 129 -8.44 10.02 42.22
CA GLN A 129 -9.02 9.90 43.57
C GLN A 129 -9.75 8.57 43.75
N LEU A 130 -9.58 7.95 44.93
CA LEU A 130 -10.40 6.81 45.38
C LEU A 130 -11.37 7.30 46.44
N SER A 131 -12.68 7.16 46.23
CA SER A 131 -13.69 7.78 47.11
C SER A 131 -14.90 6.89 47.34
N GLY A 132 -15.25 6.62 48.60
CA GLY A 132 -16.53 6.01 48.99
C GLY A 132 -16.87 4.69 48.28
N ALA A 133 -16.22 3.60 48.69
CA ALA A 133 -16.36 2.28 48.09
C ALA A 133 -17.76 1.65 48.27
N SER A 134 -18.52 2.10 49.26
CA SER A 134 -19.88 1.68 49.60
C SER A 134 -20.95 2.73 49.25
N ALA A 135 -20.63 3.77 48.46
CA ALA A 135 -21.53 4.90 48.21
C ALA A 135 -22.88 4.54 47.54
N GLY A 136 -23.04 3.31 47.02
CA GLY A 136 -24.29 2.79 46.45
C GLY A 136 -25.07 1.82 47.34
N GLU A 137 -24.54 1.48 48.51
CA GLU A 137 -25.16 0.56 49.48
C GLU A 137 -26.19 1.29 50.34
N SER A 138 -27.33 0.63 50.63
CA SER A 138 -28.37 1.22 51.48
C SER A 138 -28.07 1.11 52.98
N ALA A 139 -27.16 0.22 53.39
CA ALA A 139 -26.73 0.01 54.76
C ALA A 139 -25.29 -0.53 54.81
N PRO A 140 -24.54 -0.29 55.89
CA PRO A 140 -23.23 -0.91 56.10
C PRO A 140 -23.36 -2.45 56.21
N ASP A 141 -22.59 -3.20 55.42
CA ASP A 141 -22.51 -4.66 55.49
C ASP A 141 -21.10 -5.10 55.94
N GLU A 142 -21.04 -5.76 57.10
CA GLU A 142 -19.81 -6.32 57.68
C GLU A 142 -19.14 -7.34 56.74
N THR A 143 -19.93 -8.09 55.96
CA THR A 143 -19.45 -9.07 54.99
C THR A 143 -18.68 -8.40 53.86
N ILE A 144 -19.15 -7.24 53.40
CA ILE A 144 -18.48 -6.44 52.37
C ILE A 144 -17.15 -5.93 52.93
N LEU A 145 -17.13 -5.36 54.12
CA LEU A 145 -15.91 -4.87 54.76
C LEU A 145 -14.86 -5.98 54.93
N LEU A 146 -15.26 -7.15 55.44
CA LEU A 146 -14.37 -8.31 55.58
C LEU A 146 -13.84 -8.79 54.22
N THR A 147 -14.65 -8.70 53.17
CA THR A 147 -14.22 -9.06 51.81
C THR A 147 -13.19 -8.07 51.26
N TYR A 148 -13.39 -6.77 51.46
CA TYR A 148 -12.42 -5.74 51.08
C TYR A 148 -11.08 -5.94 51.79
N GLN A 149 -11.11 -6.16 53.11
CA GLN A 149 -9.90 -6.45 53.89
C GLN A 149 -9.19 -7.72 53.38
N SER A 150 -9.95 -8.78 53.10
CA SER A 150 -9.42 -10.05 52.60
C SER A 150 -8.76 -9.88 51.23
N VAL A 151 -9.37 -9.13 50.31
CA VAL A 151 -8.80 -8.86 48.98
C VAL A 151 -7.53 -8.02 49.07
N ALA A 152 -7.57 -6.90 49.81
CA ALA A 152 -6.41 -6.03 49.97
C ALA A 152 -5.22 -6.73 50.64
N ALA A 153 -5.49 -7.61 51.62
CA ALA A 153 -4.46 -8.38 52.33
C ALA A 153 -3.69 -9.35 51.42
N ARG A 154 -4.24 -9.77 50.28
CA ARG A 154 -3.56 -10.70 49.35
C ARG A 154 -2.30 -10.10 48.72
N ARG A 155 -2.30 -8.79 48.45
CA ARG A 155 -1.13 -8.06 47.92
C ARG A 155 -0.43 -7.22 48.98
N GLY A 156 -1.14 -6.83 50.04
CA GLY A 156 -0.58 -6.08 51.16
C GLY A 156 -0.26 -4.62 50.84
N LEU A 157 -0.80 -4.08 49.75
CA LEU A 157 -0.51 -2.73 49.25
C LEU A 157 -1.25 -1.65 50.04
N PHE A 158 -2.48 -1.95 50.46
CA PHE A 158 -3.32 -1.05 51.25
C PHE A 158 -3.39 -1.52 52.71
N PRO A 159 -2.93 -0.71 53.67
CA PRO A 159 -3.07 -1.00 55.10
C PRO A 159 -4.53 -1.09 55.52
N LYS A 160 -4.83 -1.96 56.51
CA LYS A 160 -6.21 -2.20 57.00
C LYS A 160 -6.97 -0.90 57.36
N PRO A 161 -6.38 0.09 58.06
CA PRO A 161 -7.08 1.35 58.35
C PRO A 161 -7.51 2.12 57.10
N VAL A 162 -6.70 2.09 56.04
CA VAL A 162 -6.98 2.76 54.75
C VAL A 162 -8.14 2.06 54.03
N VAL A 163 -8.19 0.73 54.08
CA VAL A 163 -9.29 -0.05 53.50
C VAL A 163 -10.60 0.22 54.25
N ASN A 164 -10.54 0.32 55.58
CA ASN A 164 -11.73 0.55 56.41
C ASN A 164 -12.40 1.88 56.07
N VAL A 165 -11.65 2.97 55.98
CA VAL A 165 -12.25 4.30 55.71
C VAL A 165 -12.86 4.43 54.31
N LEU A 166 -12.39 3.61 53.36
CA LEU A 166 -12.97 3.58 52.02
C LEU A 166 -14.35 2.92 52.03
N VAL A 167 -14.59 1.95 52.92
CA VAL A 167 -15.84 1.17 52.97
C VAL A 167 -16.81 1.71 54.03
N ASP A 168 -16.30 2.18 55.15
CA ASP A 168 -17.07 2.68 56.28
C ASP A 168 -16.80 4.19 56.48
N PRO A 169 -17.75 5.07 56.11
CA PRO A 169 -17.59 6.52 56.23
C PRO A 169 -17.59 7.00 57.68
N ASP A 170 -18.05 6.20 58.65
CA ASP A 170 -18.08 6.61 60.06
C ASP A 170 -16.72 6.49 60.74
N VAL A 171 -15.76 5.84 60.08
CA VAL A 171 -14.40 5.63 60.61
C VAL A 171 -13.50 6.82 60.25
N GLU A 172 -12.95 7.48 61.27
CA GLU A 172 -11.90 8.50 61.09
C GLU A 172 -10.57 7.82 60.70
N LEU A 173 -9.86 8.37 59.71
CA LEU A 173 -8.50 7.96 59.33
C LEU A 173 -7.52 9.11 59.52
N ALA A 174 -6.43 8.84 60.23
CA ALA A 174 -5.31 9.75 60.35
C ALA A 174 -3.97 9.08 60.01
N TRP A 175 -3.07 9.87 59.42
CA TRP A 175 -1.67 9.55 59.22
C TRP A 175 -0.87 10.14 60.37
N VAL A 176 -0.43 9.26 61.27
CA VAL A 176 0.13 9.63 62.57
C VAL A 176 1.65 9.46 62.54
N SER A 177 2.37 10.49 62.99
CA SER A 177 3.82 10.44 63.27
C SER A 177 4.05 10.17 64.75
N LEU A 178 4.72 9.06 65.06
CA LEU A 178 4.97 8.59 66.42
C LEU A 178 6.27 9.19 66.99
N VAL A 179 6.37 9.26 68.33
CA VAL A 179 7.55 9.77 69.06
C VAL A 179 8.84 8.99 68.76
N ASP A 180 8.72 7.72 68.39
CA ASP A 180 9.85 6.87 68.01
C ASP A 180 10.35 7.11 66.57
N GLY A 181 9.73 8.05 65.85
CA GLY A 181 10.06 8.41 64.46
C GLY A 181 9.32 7.58 63.40
N GLY A 182 8.51 6.60 63.80
CA GLY A 182 7.65 5.84 62.89
C GLY A 182 6.46 6.66 62.38
N LYS A 183 5.96 6.33 61.19
CA LYS A 183 4.66 6.81 60.70
C LYS A 183 3.73 5.62 60.48
N THR A 184 2.48 5.73 60.91
CA THR A 184 1.47 4.68 60.74
C THR A 184 0.10 5.28 60.46
N PHE A 185 -0.74 4.50 59.79
CA PHE A 185 -2.16 4.77 59.73
C PHE A 185 -2.82 4.32 61.03
N ALA A 186 -3.73 5.14 61.55
CA ALA A 186 -4.58 4.79 62.67
C ALA A 186 -6.02 5.19 62.35
N ALA A 187 -6.96 4.34 62.78
CA ALA A 187 -8.38 4.55 62.53
C ALA A 187 -9.24 4.09 63.72
N GLY A 188 -10.39 4.75 63.91
CA GLY A 188 -11.36 4.40 64.96
C GLY A 188 -10.73 4.33 66.37
N ASP A 189 -11.03 3.26 67.12
CA ASP A 189 -10.54 3.05 68.49
C ASP A 189 -9.00 3.07 68.61
N GLU A 190 -8.28 2.67 67.58
CA GLU A 190 -6.81 2.70 67.58
C GLU A 190 -6.28 4.14 67.58
N LEU A 191 -6.92 5.01 66.82
CA LEU A 191 -6.60 6.44 66.78
C LEU A 191 -6.88 7.12 68.12
N VAL A 192 -8.01 6.79 68.75
CA VAL A 192 -8.37 7.30 70.09
C VAL A 192 -7.30 6.88 71.12
N LYS A 193 -6.90 5.61 71.13
CA LYS A 193 -5.84 5.12 72.04
C LYS A 193 -4.50 5.81 71.79
N LEU A 194 -4.12 6.07 70.54
CA LEU A 194 -2.88 6.78 70.23
C LEU A 194 -2.91 8.24 70.70
N ARG A 195 -4.05 8.92 70.55
CA ARG A 195 -4.26 10.28 71.08
C ARG A 195 -4.18 10.31 72.62
N GLU A 196 -4.73 9.31 73.30
CA GLU A 196 -4.71 9.22 74.78
C GLU A 196 -3.34 8.85 75.37
N THR A 197 -2.54 8.07 74.65
CA THR A 197 -1.21 7.62 75.14
C THR A 197 -0.11 8.68 75.00
N GLY A 198 -0.37 9.80 74.32
CA GLY A 198 0.60 10.88 74.13
C GLY A 198 1.79 10.52 73.23
N GLN A 199 1.67 9.44 72.45
CA GLN A 199 2.73 8.95 71.55
C GLN A 199 2.71 9.61 70.17
N VAL A 200 1.82 10.58 69.95
CA VAL A 200 1.64 11.29 68.67
C VAL A 200 2.45 12.59 68.68
N LEU A 201 3.44 12.69 67.80
CA LEU A 201 4.19 13.94 67.53
C LEU A 201 3.47 14.85 66.54
N GLY A 202 2.73 14.27 65.61
CA GLY A 202 2.00 15.00 64.58
C GLY A 202 0.96 14.11 63.92
N GLU A 203 -0.17 14.70 63.60
CA GLU A 203 -1.33 14.00 63.05
C GLU A 203 -1.86 14.75 61.83
N GLU A 204 -2.04 14.04 60.73
CA GLU A 204 -2.71 14.54 59.54
C GLU A 204 -3.99 13.72 59.33
N VAL A 205 -5.15 14.35 59.57
CA VAL A 205 -6.45 13.70 59.37
C VAL A 205 -6.75 13.65 57.88
N TRP A 206 -6.81 12.43 57.33
CA TRP A 206 -7.08 12.21 55.91
C TRP A 206 -8.59 12.09 55.64
N SER A 207 -9.37 11.59 56.60
CA SER A 207 -10.83 11.57 56.55
C SER A 207 -11.43 11.68 57.95
N GLY A 208 -12.43 12.54 58.09
CA GLY A 208 -13.20 12.69 59.31
C GLY A 208 -14.38 11.69 59.38
N PRO A 209 -14.97 11.49 60.57
CA PRO A 209 -16.12 10.61 60.75
C PRO A 209 -17.37 11.17 60.04
N GLY A 210 -18.13 10.29 59.39
CA GLY A 210 -19.36 10.59 58.65
C GLY A 210 -19.14 11.17 57.25
N VAL A 211 -17.89 11.26 56.78
CA VAL A 211 -17.54 11.73 55.43
C VAL A 211 -17.00 10.54 54.62
N PRO A 212 -17.46 10.33 53.38
CA PRO A 212 -16.90 9.28 52.53
C PRO A 212 -15.39 9.42 52.39
N GLY A 213 -14.65 8.39 52.84
CA GLY A 213 -13.20 8.36 52.76
C GLY A 213 -12.74 8.62 51.33
N THR A 214 -11.95 9.69 51.15
CA THR A 214 -11.41 10.11 49.85
C THR A 214 -9.90 10.19 49.93
N LEU A 215 -9.22 9.40 49.10
CA LEU A 215 -7.77 9.30 49.04
C LEU A 215 -7.29 9.94 47.74
N THR A 216 -6.44 10.96 47.86
CA THR A 216 -5.86 11.68 46.71
C THR A 216 -4.53 11.07 46.25
N ALA A 217 -4.10 11.41 45.03
CA ALA A 217 -2.80 11.00 44.50
C ALA A 217 -1.62 11.38 45.42
N ASP A 218 -1.62 12.60 45.97
CA ASP A 218 -0.56 13.08 46.87
C ASP A 218 -0.52 12.29 48.18
N GLN A 219 -1.69 12.01 48.78
CA GLN A 219 -1.80 11.20 49.99
C GLN A 219 -1.23 9.80 49.75
N LEU A 220 -1.70 9.11 48.70
CA LEU A 220 -1.26 7.76 48.38
C LEU A 220 0.22 7.71 47.98
N ARG A 221 0.76 8.75 47.33
CA ARG A 221 2.18 8.85 47.02
C ARG A 221 3.03 9.08 48.28
N SER A 222 2.61 9.97 49.18
CA SER A 222 3.34 10.28 50.42
C SER A 222 3.41 9.10 51.39
N ALA A 223 2.37 8.25 51.42
CA ALA A 223 2.36 7.00 52.18
C ALA A 223 3.03 5.81 51.48
N LYS A 224 3.65 6.03 50.30
CA LYS A 224 4.29 4.98 49.48
C LYS A 224 3.33 3.85 49.07
N ILE A 225 2.03 4.12 49.01
CA ILE A 225 1.04 3.21 48.43
C ILE A 225 1.09 3.34 46.89
N ALA A 226 1.14 4.56 46.36
CA ALA A 226 1.28 4.80 44.92
C ALA A 226 2.75 4.79 44.44
N ALA A 227 3.01 4.03 43.37
CA ALA A 227 4.33 3.88 42.77
C ALA A 227 4.79 5.13 42.00
N GLY A 228 3.85 5.95 41.51
CA GLY A 228 4.13 7.21 40.82
C GLY A 228 2.87 8.01 40.50
N ILE A 229 3.05 9.29 40.20
CA ILE A 229 2.03 10.16 39.63
C ILE A 229 2.37 10.35 38.14
N VAL A 230 1.45 9.99 37.24
CA VAL A 230 1.66 9.90 35.79
C VAL A 230 0.44 10.43 35.04
N GLU A 231 0.66 11.17 33.95
CA GLU A 231 -0.43 11.73 33.14
C GLU A 231 -0.64 10.91 31.85
N THR A 232 0.44 10.37 31.28
CA THR A 232 0.40 9.59 30.04
C THR A 232 0.78 8.12 30.25
N LEU A 233 0.44 7.26 29.29
CA LEU A 233 0.92 5.87 29.28
C LEU A 233 2.43 5.77 29.06
N ASP A 234 3.05 6.77 28.44
CA ASP A 234 4.51 6.83 28.30
C ASP A 234 5.17 7.12 29.66
N ASP A 235 4.61 8.03 30.47
CA ASP A 235 5.08 8.27 31.85
C ASP A 235 4.91 7.01 32.71
N ALA A 236 3.78 6.30 32.54
CA ALA A 236 3.54 5.03 33.21
C ALA A 236 4.56 3.97 32.79
N ALA A 237 4.93 3.90 31.50
CA ALA A 237 5.96 2.99 31.01
C ALA A 237 7.32 3.31 31.63
N GLU A 238 7.69 4.59 31.78
CA GLU A 238 8.92 5.01 32.44
C GLU A 238 8.96 4.61 33.92
N VAL A 239 7.88 4.84 34.67
CA VAL A 239 7.79 4.45 36.10
C VAL A 239 7.84 2.93 36.29
N LEU A 240 7.39 2.16 35.30
CA LEU A 240 7.33 0.69 35.33
C LEU A 240 8.56 0.01 34.70
N ASP A 241 9.56 0.76 34.23
CA ASP A 241 10.72 0.25 33.49
C ASP A 241 10.33 -0.57 32.24
N LEU A 242 9.33 -0.09 31.50
CA LEU A 242 8.81 -0.69 30.26
C LEU A 242 9.24 0.11 29.03
N ALA A 243 9.51 -0.60 27.93
CA ALA A 243 9.82 0.02 26.65
C ALA A 243 8.60 0.67 26.01
N GLN A 244 7.42 0.06 26.17
CA GLN A 244 6.13 0.57 25.71
C GLN A 244 4.98 -0.13 26.45
N ILE A 245 3.82 0.53 26.49
CA ILE A 245 2.54 -0.04 26.95
C ILE A 245 1.56 -0.05 25.77
N THR A 246 1.11 -1.24 25.37
CA THR A 246 0.28 -1.43 24.17
C THR A 246 -1.17 -1.71 24.57
N PRO A 247 -2.18 -1.01 24.00
CA PRO A 247 -3.56 -1.34 24.26
C PRO A 247 -3.92 -2.69 23.65
N VAL A 248 -4.58 -3.52 24.45
CA VAL A 248 -5.11 -4.81 24.03
C VAL A 248 -6.26 -4.53 23.07
N GLN A 249 -6.13 -4.95 21.81
CA GLN A 249 -7.17 -4.71 20.83
C GLN A 249 -8.42 -5.51 21.22
N PRO A 250 -9.59 -4.85 21.40
CA PRO A 250 -10.86 -5.55 21.38
C PRO A 250 -11.06 -6.13 19.96
N ASP A 251 -11.55 -7.35 19.90
CA ASP A 251 -12.04 -8.03 18.68
C ASP A 251 -11.03 -8.82 17.83
N ALA A 252 -10.68 -10.00 18.34
CA ALA A 252 -10.54 -11.21 17.51
C ALA A 252 -11.69 -12.21 17.77
N VAL A 253 -12.90 -11.70 18.09
CA VAL A 253 -14.05 -12.55 18.42
C VAL A 253 -15.31 -12.07 17.67
N GLY A 254 -15.83 -12.93 16.79
CA GLY A 254 -17.26 -13.22 16.80
C GLY A 254 -18.09 -12.98 15.54
N ASP A 255 -17.66 -12.14 14.59
CA ASP A 255 -18.38 -11.91 13.32
C ASP A 255 -17.47 -12.25 12.14
N VAL A 256 -17.99 -12.96 11.14
CA VAL A 256 -17.24 -13.25 9.90
C VAL A 256 -16.90 -11.91 9.24
N ALA A 257 -15.62 -11.67 8.97
CA ALA A 257 -15.23 -10.47 8.23
C ALA A 257 -15.87 -10.52 6.84
N GLN A 258 -16.84 -9.64 6.60
CA GLN A 258 -17.51 -9.48 5.33
C GLN A 258 -16.96 -8.21 4.70
N GLY A 259 -16.05 -8.41 3.77
CA GLY A 259 -15.31 -7.32 3.17
C GLY A 259 -15.67 -7.06 1.72
N VAL A 260 -15.12 -5.97 1.19
CA VAL A 260 -15.07 -5.69 -0.25
C VAL A 260 -13.63 -5.36 -0.65
N LEU A 261 -13.24 -5.78 -1.86
CA LEU A 261 -11.89 -5.63 -2.39
C LEU A 261 -11.80 -4.40 -3.31
N LEU A 262 -10.84 -3.50 -3.04
CA LEU A 262 -10.47 -2.41 -3.94
C LEU A 262 -9.07 -2.62 -4.49
N GLU A 263 -8.92 -2.49 -5.81
CA GLU A 263 -7.61 -2.45 -6.47
C GLU A 263 -7.21 -0.99 -6.75
N ILE A 264 -6.12 -0.54 -6.11
CA ILE A 264 -5.47 0.74 -6.36
C ILE A 264 -4.20 0.46 -7.17
N ALA A 265 -4.30 0.66 -8.48
CA ALA A 265 -3.21 0.44 -9.42
C ALA A 265 -2.92 1.67 -10.29
N GLY A 266 -1.68 1.81 -10.77
CA GLY A 266 -1.24 2.90 -11.65
C GLY A 266 -1.02 4.22 -10.91
N SER A 267 -1.25 5.38 -11.56
CA SER A 267 -0.93 6.74 -11.04
C SER A 267 -2.04 7.51 -10.31
N VAL A 268 -1.88 7.88 -9.04
CA VAL A 268 -2.97 8.52 -8.27
C VAL A 268 -3.39 9.85 -8.89
N SER A 269 -4.69 10.00 -9.16
CA SER A 269 -5.28 11.25 -9.66
C SER A 269 -6.65 11.53 -9.04
N ARG A 270 -7.02 12.81 -8.99
CA ARG A 270 -8.29 13.30 -8.41
C ARG A 270 -9.53 12.54 -8.92
N ASN A 271 -9.59 12.26 -10.22
CA ASN A 271 -10.73 11.56 -10.82
C ASN A 271 -10.82 10.09 -10.38
N ARG A 272 -9.68 9.42 -10.20
CA ARG A 272 -9.66 8.02 -9.73
C ARG A 272 -9.94 7.94 -8.24
N VAL A 273 -9.37 8.85 -7.44
CA VAL A 273 -9.63 8.91 -5.99
C VAL A 273 -11.11 9.15 -5.72
N ARG A 274 -11.76 10.10 -6.40
CA ARG A 274 -13.21 10.31 -6.29
C ARG A 274 -14.02 9.06 -6.66
N ARG A 275 -13.57 8.30 -7.66
CA ARG A 275 -14.22 7.04 -8.06
C ARG A 275 -14.03 5.96 -7.00
N TRP A 276 -12.82 5.79 -6.47
CA TRP A 276 -12.54 4.85 -5.39
C TRP A 276 -13.36 5.18 -4.14
N GLN A 277 -13.39 6.44 -3.72
CA GLN A 277 -14.23 6.90 -2.61
C GLN A 277 -15.72 6.65 -2.87
N SER A 278 -16.22 6.96 -4.07
CA SER A 278 -17.62 6.68 -4.43
C SER A 278 -17.96 5.20 -4.38
N ASN A 279 -17.05 4.33 -4.85
CA ASN A 279 -17.23 2.89 -4.83
C ASN A 279 -17.23 2.37 -3.39
N LEU A 280 -16.22 2.75 -2.60
CA LEU A 280 -16.09 2.37 -1.19
C LEU A 280 -17.30 2.83 -0.37
N ASN A 281 -17.74 4.08 -0.53
CA ASN A 281 -18.93 4.59 0.15
C ASN A 281 -20.21 3.85 -0.29
N GLY A 282 -20.29 3.46 -1.58
CA GLY A 282 -21.36 2.60 -2.07
C GLY A 282 -21.41 1.24 -1.38
N SER A 283 -20.24 0.64 -1.08
CA SER A 283 -20.16 -0.65 -0.38
C SER A 283 -20.65 -0.61 1.07
N LEU A 284 -20.63 0.56 1.70
CA LEU A 284 -21.15 0.75 3.07
C LEU A 284 -22.68 0.86 3.11
N SER A 285 -23.34 0.99 1.95
CA SER A 285 -24.81 1.01 1.86
C SER A 285 -25.43 -0.39 1.94
N ASP A 286 -24.67 -1.44 1.58
CA ASP A 286 -25.01 -2.83 1.86
C ASP A 286 -24.66 -3.11 3.34
N GLN A 287 -25.67 -3.42 4.16
CA GLN A 287 -25.60 -3.43 5.63
C GLN A 287 -24.64 -4.46 6.27
N ASP A 288 -23.92 -5.25 5.46
CA ASP A 288 -23.04 -6.32 5.94
C ASP A 288 -21.54 -6.02 5.78
N THR A 289 -21.14 -4.95 5.07
CA THR A 289 -19.70 -4.66 4.86
C THR A 289 -19.07 -4.07 6.13
N ASN A 290 -18.12 -4.80 6.72
CA ASN A 290 -17.41 -4.37 7.93
C ASN A 290 -15.88 -4.25 7.72
N THR A 291 -15.35 -4.65 6.57
CA THR A 291 -13.91 -4.64 6.29
C THR A 291 -13.61 -4.19 4.86
N TRP A 292 -12.61 -3.34 4.65
CA TRP A 292 -12.09 -3.08 3.32
C TRP A 292 -10.75 -3.78 3.11
N LEU A 293 -10.60 -4.50 2.00
CA LEU A 293 -9.34 -5.07 1.56
C LEU A 293 -8.82 -4.25 0.38
N ILE A 294 -7.71 -3.55 0.57
CA ILE A 294 -7.13 -2.65 -0.42
C ILE A 294 -5.84 -3.27 -0.96
N THR A 295 -5.72 -3.34 -2.28
CA THR A 295 -4.52 -3.86 -2.95
C THR A 295 -3.80 -2.74 -3.66
N PHE A 296 -2.47 -2.73 -3.54
CA PHE A 296 -1.61 -1.69 -4.07
C PHE A 296 -0.65 -2.25 -5.12
N ASP A 297 -0.64 -1.57 -6.27
CA ASP A 297 0.35 -1.68 -7.34
C ASP A 297 0.46 -0.30 -8.02
N CYS A 298 1.00 0.65 -7.27
CA CYS A 298 0.84 2.08 -7.47
C CYS A 298 2.18 2.80 -7.39
N ILE A 299 2.41 3.67 -8.37
CA ILE A 299 3.66 4.44 -8.50
C ILE A 299 3.58 5.81 -7.83
N GLY A 300 2.41 6.19 -7.31
CA GLY A 300 2.12 7.53 -6.80
C GLY A 300 1.48 8.47 -7.84
N GLY A 301 1.46 9.77 -7.55
CA GLY A 301 0.86 10.85 -8.32
C GLY A 301 0.54 12.04 -7.41
N ASP A 302 -0.75 12.34 -7.25
CA ASP A 302 -1.22 13.51 -6.48
C ASP A 302 -1.28 13.26 -4.96
N LEU A 303 -0.32 13.83 -4.22
CA LEU A 303 -0.20 13.70 -2.76
C LEU A 303 -1.44 14.19 -2.00
N ASP A 304 -2.05 15.30 -2.39
CA ASP A 304 -3.24 15.84 -1.69
C ASP A 304 -4.40 14.83 -1.76
N GLN A 305 -4.55 14.19 -2.92
CA GLN A 305 -5.60 13.18 -3.13
C GLN A 305 -5.28 11.88 -2.37
N SER A 306 -4.02 11.48 -2.34
CA SER A 306 -3.56 10.35 -1.53
C SER A 306 -3.76 10.59 -0.04
N ALA A 307 -3.41 11.77 0.47
CA ALA A 307 -3.60 12.16 1.87
C ALA A 307 -5.08 12.13 2.28
N SER A 308 -5.98 12.64 1.42
CA SER A 308 -7.43 12.61 1.68
C SER A 308 -8.01 11.19 1.75
N LEU A 309 -7.44 10.23 1.03
CA LEU A 309 -7.90 8.84 1.07
C LEU A 309 -7.22 8.06 2.19
N ALA A 310 -5.96 8.38 2.52
CA ALA A 310 -5.21 7.78 3.60
C ALA A 310 -5.83 8.07 4.97
N SER A 311 -6.39 9.27 5.18
CA SER A 311 -7.11 9.58 6.42
C SER A 311 -8.32 8.67 6.65
N LEU A 312 -9.08 8.37 5.59
CA LEU A 312 -10.22 7.44 5.63
C LEU A 312 -9.80 6.01 5.95
N PHE A 313 -8.61 5.59 5.49
CA PHE A 313 -8.10 4.25 5.75
C PHE A 313 -7.57 4.09 7.17
N ALA A 314 -6.88 5.12 7.68
CA ALA A 314 -6.28 5.09 9.01
C ALA A 314 -7.33 5.11 10.14
N ILE A 315 -8.44 5.83 9.93
CA ILE A 315 -9.48 6.03 10.95
C ILE A 315 -10.84 5.63 10.32
N PRO A 316 -11.15 4.33 10.22
CA PRO A 316 -12.42 3.88 9.67
C PRO A 316 -13.58 4.27 10.60
N GLU A 317 -14.68 4.77 10.01
CA GLU A 317 -15.91 5.09 10.73
C GLU A 317 -16.93 3.92 10.66
N PRO A 318 -17.75 3.68 11.70
CA PRO A 318 -18.79 2.64 11.67
C PRO A 318 -19.71 2.76 10.44
N PRO A 319 -20.06 1.66 9.74
CA PRO A 319 -19.95 0.24 10.15
C PRO A 319 -18.58 -0.41 9.87
N LEU A 320 -17.64 0.32 9.25
CA LEU A 320 -16.32 -0.19 8.90
C LEU A 320 -15.46 -0.37 10.16
N ARG A 321 -14.95 -1.58 10.39
CA ARG A 321 -14.09 -1.90 11.55
C ARG A 321 -12.61 -1.81 11.21
N THR A 322 -12.22 -2.25 10.01
CA THR A 322 -10.81 -2.32 9.63
C THR A 322 -10.59 -2.13 8.13
N VAL A 323 -9.42 -1.60 7.79
CA VAL A 323 -8.95 -1.44 6.41
C VAL A 323 -7.62 -2.16 6.28
N VAL A 324 -7.63 -3.25 5.54
CA VAL A 324 -6.49 -4.13 5.31
C VAL A 324 -5.78 -3.69 4.04
N GLY A 325 -4.46 -3.58 4.08
CA GLY A 325 -3.63 -3.28 2.93
C GLY A 325 -2.86 -4.51 2.44
N TYR A 326 -2.70 -4.66 1.13
CA TYR A 326 -1.80 -5.63 0.52
C TYR A 326 -1.03 -5.00 -0.64
N ILE A 327 0.30 -4.94 -0.54
CA ILE A 327 1.16 -4.47 -1.62
C ILE A 327 1.55 -5.67 -2.50
N SER A 328 1.01 -5.71 -3.70
CA SER A 328 1.24 -6.80 -4.64
C SER A 328 2.50 -6.62 -5.49
N GLY A 329 2.77 -5.37 -5.91
CA GLY A 329 3.95 -4.98 -6.69
C GLY A 329 4.67 -3.82 -6.02
N GLU A 330 4.14 -2.61 -6.14
CA GLU A 330 4.76 -1.43 -5.51
C GLU A 330 3.76 -0.45 -4.91
N ALA A 331 4.19 0.32 -3.92
CA ALA A 331 3.49 1.47 -3.38
C ALA A 331 4.51 2.60 -3.16
N ARG A 332 4.82 3.33 -4.24
CA ARG A 332 5.88 4.37 -4.27
C ARG A 332 5.32 5.78 -4.04
N SER A 333 6.20 6.71 -3.67
CA SER A 333 5.86 8.12 -3.40
C SER A 333 4.64 8.25 -2.46
N ASP A 334 3.68 9.12 -2.77
CA ASP A 334 2.43 9.35 -2.03
C ASP A 334 1.56 8.10 -1.84
N SER A 335 1.64 7.11 -2.73
CA SER A 335 0.90 5.86 -2.54
C SER A 335 1.43 5.01 -1.38
N ALA A 336 2.67 5.25 -0.94
CA ALA A 336 3.18 4.68 0.30
C ALA A 336 2.38 5.17 1.51
N LEU A 337 1.92 6.43 1.51
CA LEU A 337 1.04 6.98 2.56
C LEU A 337 -0.29 6.22 2.61
N LEU A 338 -0.87 5.91 1.45
CA LEU A 338 -2.07 5.09 1.35
C LEU A 338 -1.82 3.69 1.95
N ALA A 339 -0.74 3.02 1.54
CA ALA A 339 -0.43 1.68 2.03
C ALA A 339 -0.22 1.67 3.56
N VAL A 340 0.59 2.59 4.10
CA VAL A 340 0.85 2.69 5.55
C VAL A 340 -0.28 3.33 6.34
N SER A 341 -1.40 3.68 5.70
CA SER A 341 -2.63 4.03 6.41
C SER A 341 -3.52 2.81 6.69
N CYS A 342 -3.34 1.71 5.97
CA CYS A 342 -4.09 0.46 6.21
C CYS A 342 -3.48 -0.34 7.36
N LYS A 343 -4.30 -0.96 8.22
CA LYS A 343 -3.84 -1.84 9.30
C LYS A 343 -4.78 -3.04 9.49
N PRO A 344 -4.29 -4.29 9.32
CA PRO A 344 -2.91 -4.67 8.98
C PRO A 344 -2.51 -4.38 7.52
N LEU A 345 -1.21 -4.21 7.27
CA LEU A 345 -0.58 -4.08 5.95
C LEU A 345 0.30 -5.30 5.67
N TYR A 346 -0.01 -6.02 4.59
CA TYR A 346 0.79 -7.13 4.09
C TYR A 346 1.54 -6.75 2.82
N MET A 347 2.65 -7.41 2.55
CA MET A 347 3.46 -7.21 1.34
C MET A 347 3.77 -8.53 0.66
N SER A 348 3.81 -8.54 -0.67
CA SER A 348 4.44 -9.63 -1.41
C SER A 348 5.96 -9.62 -1.23
N LYS A 349 6.62 -10.75 -1.42
CA LYS A 349 8.06 -10.89 -1.16
C LYS A 349 8.93 -9.90 -1.95
N ASP A 350 8.54 -9.64 -3.20
CA ASP A 350 9.25 -8.74 -4.12
C ASP A 350 8.67 -7.31 -4.12
N ALA A 351 7.73 -7.02 -3.20
CA ALA A 351 7.08 -5.72 -3.15
C ALA A 351 7.98 -4.62 -2.59
N ILE A 352 7.74 -3.40 -3.07
CA ILE A 352 8.47 -2.21 -2.66
C ILE A 352 7.51 -1.18 -2.03
N LEU A 353 7.86 -0.69 -0.84
CA LEU A 353 7.12 0.35 -0.12
C LEU A 353 7.94 1.64 -0.02
N GLY A 354 7.38 2.75 -0.49
CA GLY A 354 8.01 4.07 -0.45
C GLY A 354 9.07 4.29 -1.54
N GLY A 355 9.82 5.37 -1.37
CA GLY A 355 10.87 5.79 -2.29
C GLY A 355 10.35 6.57 -3.49
N ILE A 356 11.27 6.88 -4.42
CA ILE A 356 11.00 7.69 -5.61
C ILE A 356 9.92 7.03 -6.48
N GLY A 357 8.90 7.80 -6.87
CA GLY A 357 7.78 7.36 -7.70
C GLY A 357 7.45 8.33 -8.83
N ALA A 358 6.16 8.41 -9.16
CA ALA A 358 5.62 9.23 -10.25
C ALA A 358 5.96 10.71 -10.07
N ASP A 359 5.70 11.26 -8.89
CA ASP A 359 6.06 12.61 -8.50
C ASP A 359 7.01 12.61 -7.29
N GLU A 360 7.90 13.59 -7.24
CA GLU A 360 8.83 13.79 -6.13
C GLU A 360 8.17 14.69 -5.08
N ILE A 361 8.14 14.23 -3.83
CA ILE A 361 7.53 14.95 -2.72
C ILE A 361 8.62 15.77 -2.02
N SER A 362 8.41 17.09 -1.98
CA SER A 362 9.35 18.00 -1.34
C SER A 362 9.16 18.06 0.18
N LEU A 363 10.15 18.59 0.89
CA LEU A 363 10.06 18.87 2.34
C LEU A 363 8.88 19.80 2.68
N THR A 364 8.55 20.75 1.79
CA THR A 364 7.40 21.66 1.97
C THR A 364 6.07 20.89 1.93
N ASP A 365 5.96 19.92 1.03
CA ASP A 365 4.75 19.12 0.88
C ASP A 365 4.51 18.22 2.10
N ILE A 366 5.59 17.66 2.67
CA ILE A 366 5.56 16.94 3.96
C ILE A 366 5.10 17.89 5.07
N GLY A 367 5.68 19.09 5.15
CA GLY A 367 5.31 20.09 6.16
C GLY A 367 3.83 20.49 6.09
N ASN A 368 3.26 20.60 4.88
CA ASN A 368 1.83 20.90 4.69
C ASN A 368 0.90 19.77 5.18
N HIS A 369 1.38 18.53 5.25
CA HIS A 369 0.62 17.35 5.64
C HIS A 369 1.05 16.78 7.00
N ASP A 370 1.86 17.51 7.77
CA ASP A 370 2.52 16.99 8.96
C ASP A 370 1.52 16.48 10.02
N GLU A 371 0.47 17.27 10.31
CA GLU A 371 -0.59 16.89 11.26
C GLU A 371 -1.34 15.63 10.83
N LEU A 372 -1.58 15.47 9.53
CA LEU A 372 -2.26 14.30 8.97
C LEU A 372 -1.36 13.07 9.04
N ILE A 373 -0.07 13.21 8.73
CA ILE A 373 0.92 12.13 8.85
C ILE A 373 1.02 11.67 10.31
N GLU A 374 1.07 12.60 11.27
CA GLU A 374 1.05 12.28 12.71
C GLU A 374 -0.24 11.56 13.13
N SER A 375 -1.39 12.01 12.61
CA SER A 375 -2.68 11.37 12.88
C SER A 375 -2.70 9.92 12.37
N ILE A 376 -2.24 9.69 11.13
CA ILE A 376 -2.14 8.35 10.53
C ILE A 376 -1.14 7.49 11.30
N ALA A 377 0.03 8.04 11.69
CA ALA A 377 1.05 7.36 12.46
C ALA A 377 0.50 6.85 13.80
N ARG A 378 -0.25 7.70 14.52
CA ARG A 378 -0.91 7.32 15.78
C ARG A 378 -1.98 6.26 15.57
N ALA A 379 -2.88 6.45 14.60
CA ALA A 379 -3.96 5.51 14.33
C ALA A 379 -3.45 4.12 13.92
N THR A 380 -2.40 4.08 13.09
CA THR A 380 -1.79 2.83 12.62
C THR A 380 -0.68 2.32 13.53
N LYS A 381 -0.32 3.03 14.61
CA LYS A 381 0.81 2.74 15.49
C LYS A 381 2.14 2.52 14.73
N ARG A 382 2.39 3.33 13.71
CA ARG A 382 3.60 3.30 12.89
C ARG A 382 4.49 4.50 13.21
N PRO A 383 5.83 4.40 13.14
CA PRO A 383 6.69 5.55 13.43
C PRO A 383 6.51 6.68 12.40
N ALA A 384 6.08 7.87 12.85
CA ALA A 384 5.80 9.00 11.97
C ALA A 384 7.02 9.45 11.16
N GLY A 385 8.21 9.47 11.78
CA GLY A 385 9.47 9.79 11.08
C GLY A 385 9.76 8.85 9.91
N LEU A 386 9.44 7.56 10.03
CA LEU A 386 9.57 6.62 8.92
C LEU A 386 8.54 6.87 7.82
N ILE A 387 7.29 7.18 8.17
CA ILE A 387 6.26 7.53 7.16
C ILE A 387 6.73 8.73 6.34
N ARG A 388 7.24 9.79 6.98
CA ARG A 388 7.79 10.95 6.25
C ARG A 388 8.97 10.56 5.36
N GLY A 389 9.88 9.73 5.87
CA GLY A 389 11.03 9.24 5.11
C GLY A 389 10.69 8.31 3.94
N LEU A 390 9.53 7.63 3.96
CA LEU A 390 9.04 6.88 2.79
C LEU A 390 8.57 7.80 1.67
N LEU A 391 8.04 8.98 2.03
CA LEU A 391 7.47 9.93 1.10
C LEU A 391 8.53 10.86 0.50
N CYS A 392 9.48 11.33 1.31
CA CYS A 392 10.51 12.27 0.89
C CYS A 392 11.91 11.69 1.07
N ALA A 393 12.58 11.41 -0.06
CA ALA A 393 13.94 10.84 -0.07
C ALA A 393 15.02 11.78 0.50
N GLU A 394 14.74 13.10 0.54
CA GLU A 394 15.65 14.10 1.13
C GLU A 394 15.69 14.02 2.67
N LEU A 395 14.68 13.42 3.31
CA LEU A 395 14.61 13.31 4.77
C LEU A 395 15.59 12.27 5.31
N GLU A 396 16.53 12.73 6.13
CA GLU A 396 17.47 11.84 6.82
C GLU A 396 16.88 11.34 8.14
N VAL A 397 16.27 10.16 8.09
CA VAL A 397 15.71 9.50 9.28
C VAL A 397 16.77 8.59 9.90
N TYR A 398 16.96 8.73 11.21
CA TYR A 398 17.90 7.92 11.99
C TYR A 398 17.17 7.12 13.05
N ARG A 399 17.75 5.98 13.42
CA ARG A 399 17.32 5.21 14.58
C ARG A 399 17.95 5.82 15.85
N TYR A 400 17.14 6.24 16.80
CA TYR A 400 17.58 6.73 18.10
C TYR A 400 17.20 5.74 19.21
N ILE A 401 18.11 5.46 20.13
CA ILE A 401 17.84 4.63 21.32
C ILE A 401 17.92 5.51 22.56
N ASN A 402 16.90 5.48 23.40
CA ASN A 402 16.93 6.19 24.67
C ASN A 402 17.90 5.50 25.63
N LYS A 403 18.88 6.23 26.17
CA LYS A 403 19.94 5.68 27.03
C LYS A 403 19.45 5.13 28.37
N LYS A 404 18.29 5.58 28.85
CA LYS A 404 17.70 5.11 30.12
C LYS A 404 16.71 3.97 29.90
N THR A 405 15.77 4.14 28.99
CA THR A 405 14.63 3.21 28.83
C THR A 405 14.87 2.15 27.75
N GLY A 406 15.86 2.34 26.87
CA GLY A 406 16.05 1.50 25.69
C GLY A 406 15.00 1.70 24.58
N LYS A 407 14.06 2.66 24.74
CA LYS A 407 13.02 2.97 23.75
C LYS A 407 13.68 3.37 22.42
N ILE A 408 13.16 2.83 21.31
CA ILE A 408 13.62 3.15 19.97
C ILE A 408 12.69 4.21 19.37
N LYS A 409 13.26 5.27 18.80
CA LYS A 409 12.53 6.30 18.05
C LYS A 409 13.18 6.47 16.68
N TYR A 410 12.37 6.49 15.63
CA TYR A 410 12.82 6.84 14.28
C TYR A 410 12.39 8.27 14.01
N ALA A 411 13.36 9.15 13.82
CA ALA A 411 13.11 10.58 13.67
C ALA A 411 14.25 11.24 12.88
N THR A 412 13.99 12.42 12.34
CA THR A 412 15.06 13.31 11.89
C THR A 412 15.75 13.99 13.08
N PRO A 413 16.98 14.53 12.90
CA PRO A 413 17.64 15.29 13.95
C PRO A 413 16.83 16.51 14.44
N ALA A 414 16.01 17.11 13.56
CA ALA A 414 15.13 18.22 13.91
C ALA A 414 13.90 17.75 14.70
N GLU A 415 13.26 16.68 14.26
CA GLU A 415 12.09 16.08 14.94
C GLU A 415 12.41 15.57 16.35
N LEU A 416 13.63 15.09 16.58
CA LEU A 416 14.03 14.57 17.89
C LEU A 416 13.89 15.64 18.99
N VAL A 417 14.10 16.91 18.64
CA VAL A 417 14.15 18.03 19.58
C VAL A 417 13.00 19.03 19.40
N ALA A 418 12.11 18.81 18.44
CA ALA A 418 11.07 19.78 18.05
C ALA A 418 10.12 20.16 19.20
N GLU A 419 9.82 19.21 20.09
CA GLU A 419 8.89 19.38 21.22
C GLU A 419 9.61 19.53 22.57
N ALA A 420 10.94 19.57 22.58
CA ALA A 420 11.71 19.61 23.83
C ALA A 420 11.89 21.04 24.35
N GLU A 421 11.64 21.26 25.64
CA GLU A 421 11.95 22.54 26.32
C GLU A 421 13.45 22.87 26.27
N ASP A 422 14.31 21.85 26.36
CA ASP A 422 15.76 21.97 26.20
C ASP A 422 16.28 20.99 25.12
N PRO A 423 16.58 21.47 23.90
CA PRO A 423 17.07 20.66 22.79
C PRO A 423 18.43 19.97 23.01
N GLU A 424 19.29 20.49 23.90
CA GLU A 424 20.59 19.87 24.19
C GLU A 424 20.44 18.73 25.18
N LEU A 425 19.63 18.94 26.22
CA LEU A 425 19.29 17.90 27.18
C LEU A 425 18.58 16.73 26.48
N GLU A 426 17.63 17.04 25.58
CA GLU A 426 16.94 16.03 24.78
C GLU A 426 17.90 15.19 23.95
N ARG A 427 18.77 15.83 23.15
CA ARG A 427 19.81 15.11 22.39
C ARG A 427 20.71 14.26 23.29
N GLY A 428 20.99 14.72 24.51
CA GLY A 428 21.76 13.96 25.50
C GLY A 428 21.09 12.65 25.93
N ARG A 429 19.74 12.58 25.94
CA ARG A 429 18.97 11.39 26.32
C ARG A 429 19.05 10.26 25.30
N TRP A 430 19.32 10.57 24.04
CA TRP A 430 19.27 9.61 22.94
C TRP A 430 20.67 9.27 22.41
N GLU A 431 20.88 8.03 22.04
CA GLU A 431 22.02 7.55 21.28
C GLU A 431 21.63 7.45 19.80
N LYS A 432 22.37 8.16 18.94
CA LYS A 432 22.14 8.17 17.50
C LYS A 432 22.74 6.90 16.87
N GLY A 433 21.88 6.07 16.29
CA GLY A 433 22.25 4.89 15.52
C GLY A 433 22.25 5.15 14.02
N ASP A 434 22.00 4.08 13.27
CA ASP A 434 22.12 4.06 11.81
C ASP A 434 21.08 4.95 11.10
N ARG A 435 21.47 5.48 9.95
CA ARG A 435 20.56 6.11 8.99
C ARG A 435 19.73 5.03 8.31
N ILE A 436 18.44 5.28 8.18
CA ILE A 436 17.54 4.38 7.46
C ILE A 436 17.47 4.82 5.99
N GLU A 437 17.98 3.99 5.08
CA GLU A 437 17.94 4.26 3.64
C GLU A 437 16.56 3.86 3.08
N MET A 438 15.79 4.87 2.63
CA MET A 438 14.42 4.70 2.09
C MET A 438 14.26 5.27 0.68
N GLY A 439 15.29 5.89 0.11
CA GLY A 439 15.21 6.62 -1.16
C GLY A 439 14.74 5.77 -2.35
N GLU A 440 15.17 4.51 -2.44
CA GLU A 440 14.75 3.57 -3.50
C GLU A 440 13.46 2.78 -3.15
N GLY A 441 12.98 2.93 -1.91
CA GLY A 441 11.92 2.15 -1.31
C GLY A 441 12.43 1.01 -0.43
N LEU A 442 11.54 0.45 0.39
CA LEU A 442 11.82 -0.64 1.32
C LEU A 442 11.31 -1.98 0.78
N SER A 443 12.11 -3.03 0.96
CA SER A 443 11.66 -4.41 0.77
C SER A 443 10.69 -4.83 1.87
N ALA A 444 9.91 -5.89 1.62
CA ALA A 444 8.97 -6.44 2.59
C ALA A 444 9.63 -6.77 3.95
N ASP A 445 10.77 -7.45 3.96
CA ASP A 445 11.49 -7.81 5.19
C ASP A 445 11.90 -6.58 6.00
N ARG A 446 12.40 -5.54 5.31
CA ARG A 446 12.85 -4.31 5.95
C ARG A 446 11.68 -3.46 6.46
N ALA A 447 10.58 -3.42 5.71
CA ALA A 447 9.36 -2.73 6.15
C ALA A 447 8.76 -3.38 7.41
N ILE A 448 8.82 -4.70 7.54
CA ILE A 448 8.38 -5.42 8.74
C ILE A 448 9.32 -5.14 9.93
N GLU A 449 10.63 -5.22 9.72
CA GLU A 449 11.63 -4.94 10.77
C GLU A 449 11.46 -3.52 11.36
N LEU A 450 11.12 -2.55 10.51
CA LEU A 450 10.90 -1.16 10.89
C LEU A 450 9.49 -0.88 11.43
N GLY A 451 8.61 -1.89 11.50
CA GLY A 451 7.23 -1.74 12.00
C GLY A 451 6.29 -0.98 11.05
N LEU A 452 6.62 -0.91 9.77
CA LEU A 452 5.79 -0.29 8.72
C LEU A 452 4.81 -1.29 8.09
N ALA A 453 5.15 -2.59 8.06
CA ALA A 453 4.28 -3.66 7.57
C ALA A 453 4.10 -4.76 8.63
N ASP A 454 2.95 -5.46 8.59
CA ASP A 454 2.53 -6.44 9.58
C ASP A 454 2.86 -7.89 9.16
N GLY A 455 3.26 -8.12 7.90
CA GLY A 455 3.78 -9.42 7.47
C GLY A 455 3.93 -9.60 5.96
N VAL A 456 4.58 -10.70 5.56
CA VAL A 456 4.66 -11.14 4.17
C VAL A 456 3.49 -12.08 3.84
N SER A 457 2.93 -11.93 2.64
CA SER A 457 1.91 -12.80 2.08
C SER A 457 2.16 -13.06 0.59
N ASP A 458 2.02 -14.31 0.15
CA ASP A 458 2.22 -14.70 -1.25
C ASP A 458 0.94 -14.58 -2.09
N SER A 459 -0.23 -14.44 -1.48
CA SER A 459 -1.52 -14.35 -2.19
C SER A 459 -2.59 -13.56 -1.45
N LEU A 460 -3.58 -13.07 -2.21
CA LEU A 460 -4.77 -12.41 -1.67
C LEU A 460 -5.63 -13.35 -0.82
N ASP A 461 -5.70 -14.64 -1.19
CA ASP A 461 -6.39 -15.65 -0.38
C ASP A 461 -5.75 -15.79 1.01
N ASP A 462 -4.42 -15.71 1.10
CA ASP A 462 -3.75 -15.79 2.39
C ASP A 462 -4.02 -14.55 3.26
N VAL A 463 -4.02 -13.36 2.66
CA VAL A 463 -4.40 -12.12 3.37
C VAL A 463 -5.84 -12.19 3.87
N ALA A 464 -6.79 -12.62 3.03
CA ALA A 464 -8.20 -12.73 3.39
C ALA A 464 -8.40 -13.68 4.59
N ARG A 465 -7.74 -14.85 4.58
CA ARG A 465 -7.78 -15.80 5.69
C ARG A 465 -7.18 -15.25 6.98
N ARG A 466 -6.06 -14.52 6.91
CA ARG A 466 -5.41 -13.91 8.09
C ARG A 466 -6.29 -12.86 8.76
N VAL A 467 -7.16 -12.20 8.01
CA VAL A 467 -8.09 -11.19 8.52
C VAL A 467 -9.48 -11.77 8.82
N GLY A 468 -9.63 -13.10 8.82
CA GLY A 468 -10.87 -13.76 9.23
C GLY A 468 -11.99 -13.76 8.19
N MET A 469 -11.66 -13.52 6.92
CA MET A 469 -12.60 -13.68 5.80
C MET A 469 -12.63 -15.14 5.33
N SER A 470 -13.79 -15.63 4.93
CA SER A 470 -13.97 -17.00 4.40
C SER A 470 -13.44 -17.16 2.97
N GLU A 471 -13.53 -16.11 2.17
CA GLU A 471 -13.07 -16.05 0.78
C GLU A 471 -12.57 -14.65 0.45
N VAL A 472 -11.84 -14.51 -0.67
CA VAL A 472 -11.44 -13.19 -1.16
C VAL A 472 -12.68 -12.39 -1.54
N PRO A 473 -12.89 -11.19 -0.96
CA PRO A 473 -14.03 -10.37 -1.25
C PRO A 473 -14.24 -10.07 -2.73
N LYS A 474 -15.50 -9.84 -3.09
CA LYS A 474 -15.82 -9.28 -4.40
C LYS A 474 -15.22 -7.89 -4.53
N THR A 475 -14.81 -7.56 -5.74
CA THR A 475 -14.21 -6.27 -6.06
C THR A 475 -15.30 -5.21 -6.23
N VAL A 476 -15.16 -4.04 -5.58
CA VAL A 476 -16.20 -2.97 -5.55
C VAL A 476 -16.52 -2.39 -6.95
N SER A 477 -15.64 -2.58 -7.95
CA SER A 477 -15.82 -1.98 -9.27
C SER A 477 -16.88 -2.69 -10.11
N ASP A 478 -18.09 -2.13 -10.16
CA ASP A 478 -19.29 -2.76 -10.75
C ASP A 478 -19.43 -2.60 -12.29
N ARG A 479 -18.34 -2.31 -13.01
CA ARG A 479 -18.36 -2.28 -14.48
C ARG A 479 -17.36 -3.28 -15.03
N GLY A 480 -17.82 -4.52 -15.25
CA GLY A 480 -16.99 -5.60 -15.81
C GLY A 480 -16.23 -5.22 -17.08
N LEU A 481 -16.81 -4.34 -17.92
CA LEU A 481 -16.15 -3.80 -19.11
C LEU A 481 -14.94 -2.91 -18.76
N VAL A 482 -15.08 -1.97 -17.82
CA VAL A 482 -13.98 -1.04 -17.45
C VAL A 482 -12.83 -1.83 -16.84
N ARG A 483 -13.12 -2.80 -15.96
CA ARG A 483 -12.11 -3.67 -15.35
C ARG A 483 -11.40 -4.54 -16.38
N PHE A 484 -12.14 -5.08 -17.34
CA PHE A 484 -11.56 -5.85 -18.45
C PHE A 484 -10.60 -4.96 -19.26
N VAL A 485 -11.00 -3.72 -19.57
CA VAL A 485 -10.15 -2.77 -20.30
C VAL A 485 -8.92 -2.35 -19.48
N GLU A 486 -9.06 -2.04 -18.19
CA GLU A 486 -7.93 -1.70 -17.30
C GLU A 486 -6.94 -2.87 -17.15
N ARG A 487 -7.46 -4.12 -17.00
CA ARG A 487 -6.64 -5.32 -16.93
C ARG A 487 -5.90 -5.59 -18.24
N LEU A 488 -6.56 -5.38 -19.38
CA LEU A 488 -5.93 -5.47 -20.69
C LEU A 488 -4.84 -4.40 -20.86
N GLY A 489 -5.11 -3.16 -20.45
CA GLY A 489 -4.13 -2.07 -20.45
C GLY A 489 -2.91 -2.35 -19.58
N ARG A 490 -3.07 -3.06 -18.46
CA ARG A 490 -1.94 -3.47 -17.58
C ARG A 490 -1.04 -4.55 -18.21
N SER A 491 -1.56 -5.34 -19.14
CA SER A 491 -0.78 -6.41 -19.74
C SER A 491 0.23 -5.88 -20.77
N GLN A 492 1.49 -5.73 -20.34
CA GLN A 492 2.59 -5.22 -21.18
C GLN A 492 2.72 -5.98 -22.52
N GLY A 493 2.47 -7.29 -22.51
CA GLY A 493 2.49 -8.11 -23.73
C GLY A 493 1.41 -7.73 -24.74
N LEU A 494 0.19 -7.44 -24.30
CA LEU A 494 -0.91 -7.10 -25.21
C LEU A 494 -0.68 -5.75 -25.89
N MET A 495 -0.21 -4.75 -25.14
CA MET A 495 0.13 -3.45 -25.70
C MET A 495 1.22 -3.57 -26.77
N MET A 496 2.26 -4.37 -26.51
CA MET A 496 3.31 -4.66 -27.48
C MET A 496 2.76 -5.35 -28.74
N ILE A 497 1.86 -6.32 -28.57
CA ILE A 497 1.22 -7.02 -29.70
C ILE A 497 0.32 -6.06 -30.49
N LEU A 498 -0.48 -5.23 -29.84
CA LEU A 498 -1.34 -4.23 -30.49
C LEU A 498 -0.51 -3.24 -31.32
N LEU A 499 0.58 -2.73 -30.77
CA LEU A 499 1.49 -1.84 -31.50
C LEU A 499 2.18 -2.58 -32.64
N MET A 500 2.69 -3.80 -32.42
CA MET A 500 3.35 -4.60 -33.44
C MET A 500 2.42 -4.90 -34.62
N VAL A 501 1.20 -5.38 -34.33
CA VAL A 501 0.17 -5.65 -35.35
C VAL A 501 -0.24 -4.35 -36.05
N GLY A 502 -0.43 -3.26 -35.30
CA GLY A 502 -0.77 -1.95 -35.85
C GLY A 502 0.29 -1.43 -36.83
N PHE A 503 1.57 -1.51 -36.46
CA PHE A 503 2.68 -1.12 -37.33
C PHE A 503 2.80 -2.04 -38.55
N ILE A 504 2.68 -3.36 -38.40
CA ILE A 504 2.72 -4.32 -39.52
C ILE A 504 1.59 -4.01 -40.52
N ALA A 505 0.39 -3.76 -40.03
CA ALA A 505 -0.77 -3.42 -40.85
C ALA A 505 -0.59 -2.06 -41.57
N LEU A 506 -0.01 -1.06 -40.89
CA LEU A 506 0.34 0.22 -41.47
C LEU A 506 1.38 0.08 -42.60
N SER A 507 2.41 -0.76 -42.39
CA SER A 507 3.45 -1.02 -43.40
C SER A 507 2.92 -1.77 -44.62
N ALA A 508 1.95 -2.68 -44.43
CA ALA A 508 1.30 -3.37 -45.54
C ALA A 508 0.50 -2.40 -46.43
N GLU A 509 -0.21 -1.43 -45.84
CA GLU A 509 -0.94 -0.38 -46.59
C GLU A 509 -0.01 0.47 -47.46
N MET A 510 1.18 0.82 -46.95
CA MET A 510 2.14 1.66 -47.70
C MET A 510 2.66 1.01 -48.98
N ASN A 511 2.72 -0.33 -49.06
CA ASN A 511 3.25 -1.05 -50.23
C ASN A 511 2.18 -1.34 -51.29
N ALA A 512 0.91 -1.36 -50.91
CA ALA A 512 -0.22 -1.57 -51.81
C ALA A 512 -1.27 -0.48 -51.58
N PRO A 513 -1.04 0.75 -52.08
CA PRO A 513 -2.00 1.84 -51.96
C PRO A 513 -3.32 1.42 -52.62
N GLY A 514 -4.39 1.31 -51.83
CA GLY A 514 -5.75 1.03 -52.36
C GLY A 514 -6.46 -0.22 -51.83
N ILE A 515 -5.92 -0.94 -50.85
CA ILE A 515 -6.63 -2.05 -50.16
C ILE A 515 -6.86 -1.62 -48.70
N SER A 516 -8.02 -1.06 -48.37
CA SER A 516 -8.27 -0.39 -47.07
C SER A 516 -8.31 -1.26 -45.80
N VAL A 517 -8.14 -2.58 -45.93
CA VAL A 517 -8.26 -3.52 -44.78
C VAL A 517 -7.07 -3.42 -43.81
N PRO A 518 -5.79 -3.41 -44.24
CA PRO A 518 -4.64 -3.22 -43.35
C PRO A 518 -4.63 -1.81 -42.73
N GLY A 519 -4.96 -0.77 -43.49
CA GLY A 519 -5.11 0.59 -42.94
C GLY A 519 -6.18 0.68 -41.84
N PHE A 520 -7.35 0.04 -42.04
CA PHE A 520 -8.39 -0.02 -41.01
C PHE A 520 -7.93 -0.82 -39.79
N LEU A 521 -7.25 -1.95 -39.98
CA LEU A 521 -6.69 -2.75 -38.89
C LEU A 521 -5.67 -1.97 -38.07
N ALA A 522 -4.78 -1.22 -38.72
CA ALA A 522 -3.83 -0.32 -38.06
C ALA A 522 -4.55 0.73 -37.21
N LEU A 523 -5.58 1.37 -37.76
CA LEU A 523 -6.40 2.36 -37.06
C LEU A 523 -7.09 1.76 -35.83
N VAL A 524 -7.65 0.55 -35.93
CA VAL A 524 -8.29 -0.13 -34.80
C VAL A 524 -7.26 -0.51 -33.73
N CYS A 525 -6.10 -1.04 -34.12
CA CYS A 525 -5.04 -1.41 -33.18
C CYS A 525 -4.49 -0.19 -32.41
N PHE A 526 -4.17 0.90 -33.11
CA PHE A 526 -3.76 2.14 -32.47
C PHE A 526 -4.90 2.72 -31.64
N GLY A 527 -6.12 2.82 -32.18
CA GLY A 527 -7.29 3.33 -31.46
C GLY A 527 -7.54 2.58 -30.14
N LEU A 528 -7.47 1.25 -30.14
CA LEU A 528 -7.60 0.43 -28.93
C LEU A 528 -6.43 0.64 -27.96
N PHE A 529 -5.20 0.67 -28.45
CA PHE A 529 -4.03 0.98 -27.62
C PHE A 529 -4.19 2.35 -26.94
N PHE A 530 -4.62 3.37 -27.68
CA PHE A 530 -4.79 4.71 -27.14
C PHE A 530 -5.95 4.79 -26.15
N TRP A 531 -7.08 4.16 -26.47
CA TRP A 531 -8.25 4.09 -25.61
C TRP A 531 -7.97 3.38 -24.28
N MET A 532 -7.23 2.27 -24.30
CA MET A 532 -6.86 1.50 -23.11
C MET A 532 -5.97 2.32 -22.16
N ASN A 533 -4.96 3.02 -22.68
CA ASN A 533 -4.05 3.85 -21.89
C ASN A 533 -4.73 5.12 -21.34
N TYR A 534 -5.65 5.73 -22.11
CA TYR A 534 -6.47 6.83 -21.62
C TYR A 534 -7.35 6.41 -20.43
N LEU A 535 -7.97 5.23 -20.50
CA LEU A 535 -8.76 4.69 -19.38
C LEU A 535 -7.90 4.28 -18.18
N ALA A 536 -6.68 3.79 -18.43
CA ALA A 536 -5.70 3.51 -17.37
C ALA A 536 -5.20 4.80 -16.67
N GLY A 537 -5.43 5.97 -17.27
CA GLY A 537 -5.03 7.28 -16.73
C GLY A 537 -3.54 7.56 -16.89
N THR A 538 -2.86 6.88 -17.82
CA THR A 538 -1.46 7.13 -18.17
C THR A 538 -1.33 8.15 -19.31
N ALA A 539 -2.44 8.66 -19.84
CA ALA A 539 -2.42 9.51 -21.02
C ALA A 539 -3.35 10.71 -20.92
N GLU A 540 -2.87 11.85 -21.40
CA GLU A 540 -3.59 13.11 -21.49
C GLU A 540 -3.94 13.45 -22.95
N TRP A 541 -4.38 14.69 -23.18
CA TRP A 541 -4.72 15.17 -24.52
C TRP A 541 -3.48 15.36 -25.40
N LEU A 542 -2.32 15.60 -24.79
CA LEU A 542 -1.09 15.92 -25.50
C LEU A 542 -0.63 14.76 -26.38
N GLU A 543 -0.61 13.54 -25.84
CA GLU A 543 -0.16 12.33 -26.51
C GLU A 543 -1.02 12.03 -27.73
N LEU A 544 -2.35 12.19 -27.59
CA LEU A 544 -3.31 11.97 -28.65
C LEU A 544 -3.15 12.99 -29.79
N VAL A 545 -2.96 14.27 -29.44
CA VAL A 545 -2.70 15.33 -30.44
C VAL A 545 -1.39 15.07 -31.16
N LEU A 546 -0.34 14.68 -30.44
CA LEU A 546 0.99 14.39 -31.00
C LEU A 546 0.93 13.20 -31.98
N LEU A 547 0.14 12.16 -31.67
CA LEU A 547 -0.09 11.03 -32.58
C LEU A 547 -0.79 11.47 -33.87
N ILE A 548 -1.93 12.16 -33.74
CA ILE A 548 -2.75 12.57 -34.89
C ILE A 548 -1.95 13.47 -35.80
N LEU A 549 -1.20 14.43 -35.23
CA LEU A 549 -0.36 15.34 -35.98
C LEU A 549 0.82 14.60 -36.63
N GLY A 550 1.44 13.66 -35.92
CA GLY A 550 2.49 12.80 -36.48
C GLY A 550 2.02 11.97 -37.68
N LEU A 551 0.89 11.28 -37.55
CA LEU A 551 0.27 10.52 -38.64
C LEU A 551 -0.14 11.41 -39.81
N ALA A 552 -0.67 12.61 -39.54
CA ALA A 552 -1.02 13.58 -40.57
C ALA A 552 0.22 14.08 -41.34
N CYS A 553 1.35 14.32 -40.65
CA CYS A 553 2.61 14.68 -41.29
C CYS A 553 3.13 13.55 -42.19
N ILE A 554 3.06 12.29 -41.73
CA ILE A 554 3.44 11.12 -42.55
C ILE A 554 2.53 11.02 -43.78
N ALA A 555 1.21 11.17 -43.61
CA ALA A 555 0.24 11.11 -44.71
C ALA A 555 0.44 12.25 -45.72
N LEU A 556 0.74 13.46 -45.24
CA LEU A 556 1.00 14.62 -46.10
C LEU A 556 2.25 14.40 -46.96
N GLU A 557 3.33 13.86 -46.38
CA GLU A 557 4.53 13.51 -47.14
C GLU A 557 4.20 12.47 -48.23
N VAL A 558 3.56 11.36 -47.86
CA VAL A 558 3.27 10.26 -48.80
C VAL A 558 2.31 10.68 -49.94
N LEU A 559 1.33 11.56 -49.67
CA LEU A 559 0.28 11.90 -50.62
C LEU A 559 0.57 13.17 -51.44
N VAL A 560 1.30 14.13 -50.88
CA VAL A 560 1.43 15.49 -51.45
C VAL A 560 2.86 15.79 -51.91
N ILE A 561 3.88 15.29 -51.20
CA ILE A 561 5.27 15.67 -51.41
C ILE A 561 6.08 14.48 -51.94
N PRO A 562 6.43 14.44 -53.24
CA PRO A 562 7.31 13.40 -53.75
C PRO A 562 8.73 13.57 -53.18
N GLY A 563 9.06 12.83 -52.12
CA GLY A 563 10.36 12.83 -51.44
C GLY A 563 10.31 12.10 -50.09
N PHE A 564 11.47 11.87 -49.46
CA PHE A 564 11.57 11.53 -48.04
C PHE A 564 12.14 12.75 -47.32
N GLY A 565 11.26 13.62 -46.86
CA GLY A 565 11.55 14.96 -46.35
C GLY A 565 11.35 15.14 -44.85
N VAL A 566 11.33 16.40 -44.45
CA VAL A 566 11.21 16.83 -43.05
C VAL A 566 9.88 16.41 -42.43
N PHE A 567 8.78 16.37 -43.19
CA PHE A 567 7.46 15.95 -42.68
C PHE A 567 7.39 14.46 -42.41
N GLY A 568 8.04 13.61 -43.22
CA GLY A 568 8.12 12.17 -42.96
C GLY A 568 8.90 11.82 -41.70
N ILE A 569 10.11 12.39 -41.55
CA ILE A 569 10.96 12.17 -40.35
C ILE A 569 10.33 12.80 -39.11
N GLY A 570 9.84 14.05 -39.22
CA GLY A 570 9.17 14.74 -38.12
C GLY A 570 7.92 14.02 -37.67
N GLY A 571 7.10 13.54 -38.62
CA GLY A 571 5.91 12.74 -38.33
C GLY A 571 6.25 11.43 -37.62
N LEU A 572 7.29 10.72 -38.06
CA LEU A 572 7.76 9.50 -37.40
C LEU A 572 8.23 9.76 -35.97
N ILE A 573 9.02 10.82 -35.75
CA ILE A 573 9.48 11.22 -34.41
C ILE A 573 8.28 11.55 -33.52
N MET A 574 7.29 12.29 -34.02
CA MET A 574 6.07 12.59 -33.27
C MET A 574 5.25 11.33 -32.93
N THR A 575 5.13 10.38 -33.86
CA THR A 575 4.47 9.11 -33.58
C THR A 575 5.21 8.30 -32.52
N ILE A 576 6.54 8.21 -32.59
CA ILE A 576 7.36 7.50 -31.59
C ILE A 576 7.25 8.20 -30.22
N ALA A 577 7.39 9.52 -30.19
CA ALA A 577 7.28 10.31 -28.97
C ALA A 577 5.89 10.15 -28.33
N SER A 578 4.82 10.13 -29.12
CA SER A 578 3.46 9.89 -28.63
C SER A 578 3.35 8.52 -27.95
N ILE A 579 3.85 7.45 -28.59
CA ILE A 579 3.80 6.08 -28.04
C ILE A 579 4.59 5.97 -26.73
N VAL A 580 5.77 6.60 -26.67
CA VAL A 580 6.61 6.60 -25.46
C VAL A 580 5.90 7.36 -24.33
N LEU A 581 5.41 8.58 -24.61
CA LEU A 581 4.70 9.40 -23.63
C LEU A 581 3.43 8.73 -23.11
N MET A 582 2.70 7.99 -23.97
CA MET A 582 1.49 7.25 -23.57
C MET A 582 1.71 6.18 -22.51
N SER A 583 2.95 5.69 -22.41
CA SER A 583 3.33 4.60 -21.51
C SER A 583 3.80 5.11 -20.14
N GLN A 584 3.71 6.43 -19.89
CA GLN A 584 4.21 7.09 -18.68
C GLN A 584 3.35 8.30 -18.31
N THR A 585 3.49 8.81 -17.09
CA THR A 585 2.63 9.87 -16.57
C THR A 585 3.26 11.26 -16.57
N PHE A 586 4.42 11.42 -17.21
CA PHE A 586 5.21 12.64 -17.20
C PHE A 586 5.82 12.89 -18.58
N VAL A 587 6.09 14.16 -18.92
CA VAL A 587 6.63 14.53 -20.24
C VAL A 587 8.16 14.57 -20.25
N ILE A 588 8.76 15.20 -19.24
CA ILE A 588 10.21 15.35 -19.10
C ILE A 588 10.63 14.64 -17.80
N PRO A 589 11.66 13.78 -17.82
CA PRO A 589 12.10 13.07 -16.62
C PRO A 589 12.82 14.04 -15.68
N HIS A 590 12.41 14.04 -14.41
CA HIS A 590 13.03 14.83 -13.34
C HIS A 590 13.79 13.96 -12.34
N ASN A 591 13.45 12.66 -12.25
CA ASN A 591 14.07 11.73 -11.30
C ASN A 591 14.54 10.42 -11.97
N SER A 592 15.29 9.60 -11.23
CA SER A 592 15.89 8.35 -11.73
C SER A 592 14.87 7.30 -12.13
N TYR A 593 13.74 7.21 -11.41
CA TYR A 593 12.63 6.32 -11.73
C TYR A 593 12.01 6.69 -13.08
N GLN A 594 11.65 7.95 -13.27
CA GLN A 594 11.14 8.51 -14.53
C GLN A 594 12.12 8.27 -15.69
N LEU A 595 13.42 8.44 -15.45
CA LEU A 595 14.44 8.16 -16.48
C LEU A 595 14.47 6.67 -16.88
N ALA A 596 14.35 5.75 -15.91
CA ALA A 596 14.27 4.33 -16.17
C ALA A 596 13.00 3.95 -16.95
N VAL A 597 11.86 4.57 -16.62
CA VAL A 597 10.58 4.40 -17.33
C VAL A 597 10.69 4.88 -18.78
N ILE A 598 11.21 6.10 -19.04
CA ILE A 598 11.45 6.60 -20.42
C ILE A 598 12.36 5.65 -21.18
N THR A 599 13.47 5.23 -20.57
CA THR A 599 14.46 4.37 -21.23
C THR A 599 13.82 3.05 -21.65
N ARG A 600 13.01 2.46 -20.77
CA ARG A 600 12.24 1.24 -21.08
C ARG A 600 11.22 1.49 -22.19
N GLY A 601 10.52 2.62 -22.18
CA GLY A 601 9.58 3.04 -23.22
C GLY A 601 10.23 3.21 -24.59
N ILE A 602 11.41 3.85 -24.65
CA ILE A 602 12.21 4.00 -25.88
C ILE A 602 12.63 2.63 -26.41
N TRP A 603 13.15 1.74 -25.55
CA TRP A 603 13.52 0.38 -25.97
C TRP A 603 12.31 -0.43 -26.46
N ALA A 604 11.14 -0.26 -25.85
CA ALA A 604 9.91 -0.89 -26.31
C ALA A 604 9.47 -0.35 -27.68
N ALA A 605 9.54 0.97 -27.91
CA ALA A 605 9.23 1.59 -29.19
C ALA A 605 10.24 1.20 -30.30
N LEU A 606 11.53 1.15 -29.97
CA LEU A 606 12.55 0.65 -30.89
C LEU A 606 12.37 -0.86 -31.16
N GLY A 607 12.04 -1.64 -30.13
CA GLY A 607 11.74 -3.06 -30.24
C GLY A 607 10.52 -3.34 -31.11
N SER A 608 9.48 -2.52 -31.03
CA SER A 608 8.31 -2.63 -31.92
C SER A 608 8.61 -2.19 -33.35
N LEU A 609 9.50 -1.21 -33.56
CA LEU A 609 9.98 -0.80 -34.89
C LEU A 609 10.91 -1.86 -35.52
N LEU A 610 11.77 -2.50 -34.73
CA LEU A 610 12.55 -3.65 -35.17
C LEU A 610 11.65 -4.87 -35.42
N GLY A 611 10.62 -5.05 -34.60
CA GLY A 611 9.55 -6.02 -34.82
C GLY A 611 8.76 -5.74 -36.10
N LEU A 612 8.54 -4.49 -36.45
CA LEU A 612 7.99 -4.08 -37.75
C LEU A 612 8.92 -4.49 -38.89
N PHE A 613 10.22 -4.24 -38.77
CA PHE A 613 11.19 -4.64 -39.79
C PHE A 613 11.32 -6.17 -39.91
N GLY A 614 11.36 -6.88 -38.78
CA GLY A 614 11.38 -8.34 -38.73
C GLY A 614 10.08 -8.96 -39.24
N GLY A 615 8.93 -8.37 -38.89
CA GLY A 615 7.61 -8.69 -39.41
C GLY A 615 7.51 -8.43 -40.90
N PHE A 616 8.14 -7.36 -41.41
CA PHE A 616 8.24 -7.05 -42.83
C PHE A 616 9.10 -8.08 -43.58
N VAL A 617 10.24 -8.49 -43.03
CA VAL A 617 11.08 -9.56 -43.60
C VAL A 617 10.35 -10.90 -43.58
N LEU A 618 9.71 -11.25 -42.46
CA LEU A 618 8.90 -12.45 -42.32
C LEU A 618 7.71 -12.44 -43.27
N MET A 619 7.03 -11.30 -43.41
CA MET A 619 5.98 -11.10 -44.40
C MET A 619 6.55 -11.36 -45.78
N ARG A 620 7.58 -10.63 -46.24
CA ARG A 620 8.18 -10.85 -47.56
C ARG A 620 8.62 -12.31 -47.82
N GLN A 621 9.07 -13.02 -46.79
CA GLN A 621 9.55 -14.40 -46.90
C GLN A 621 8.43 -15.47 -46.81
N PHE A 622 7.35 -15.22 -46.05
CA PHE A 622 6.26 -16.19 -45.81
C PHE A 622 4.93 -15.84 -46.53
N PHE A 623 4.68 -14.58 -46.88
CA PHE A 623 3.48 -14.13 -47.62
C PHE A 623 3.28 -14.83 -48.97
N PRO A 624 4.33 -15.15 -49.75
CA PRO A 624 4.16 -15.87 -51.02
C PRO A 624 3.53 -17.27 -50.89
N HIS A 625 3.42 -17.82 -49.66
CA HIS A 625 3.01 -19.20 -49.42
C HIS A 625 1.66 -19.36 -48.67
N LEU A 626 0.96 -18.27 -48.33
CA LEU A 626 -0.32 -18.35 -47.59
C LEU A 626 -1.54 -18.52 -48.53
N PRO A 627 -2.33 -19.60 -48.39
CA PRO A 627 -3.38 -19.99 -49.35
C PRO A 627 -4.60 -19.05 -49.39
N LEU A 628 -4.79 -18.19 -48.38
CA LEU A 628 -5.95 -17.29 -48.28
C LEU A 628 -5.82 -16.02 -49.14
N PHE A 629 -4.61 -15.63 -49.54
CA PHE A 629 -4.34 -14.36 -50.25
C PHE A 629 -3.93 -14.51 -51.72
N ARG A 630 -3.89 -15.73 -52.26
CA ARG A 630 -3.58 -16.02 -53.67
C ARG A 630 -4.52 -15.31 -54.67
N HIS A 631 -5.70 -14.87 -54.21
CA HIS A 631 -6.69 -14.18 -55.05
C HIS A 631 -6.62 -12.64 -54.99
N LEU A 632 -5.77 -12.07 -54.12
CA LEU A 632 -5.66 -10.60 -53.94
C LEU A 632 -4.38 -10.01 -54.53
N ILE A 633 -3.41 -10.86 -54.88
CA ILE A 633 -2.23 -10.45 -55.64
C ILE A 633 -2.46 -10.97 -57.05
N MET A 634 -2.80 -10.08 -57.99
CA MET A 634 -2.55 -10.37 -59.41
C MET A 634 -1.04 -10.53 -59.53
N GLU A 635 -0.62 -11.77 -59.65
CA GLU A 635 0.74 -12.19 -59.94
C GLU A 635 1.23 -11.34 -61.13
N ALA A 636 2.07 -10.34 -60.83
CA ALA A 636 2.81 -9.66 -61.89
C ALA A 636 3.60 -10.76 -62.60
N PRO A 637 3.44 -10.95 -63.91
CA PRO A 637 3.96 -12.13 -64.57
C PRO A 637 5.47 -12.16 -64.38
N ASP A 638 5.94 -13.32 -63.98
CA ASP A 638 7.35 -13.60 -63.72
C ASP A 638 8.17 -13.21 -64.96
N VAL A 639 9.04 -12.22 -64.79
CA VAL A 639 9.84 -11.65 -65.87
C VAL A 639 10.77 -12.74 -66.44
N GLU A 640 11.14 -13.75 -65.64
CA GLU A 640 11.92 -14.90 -66.07
C GLU A 640 11.08 -15.93 -66.84
N ALA A 641 9.79 -16.09 -66.53
CA ALA A 641 8.88 -16.94 -67.31
C ALA A 641 8.53 -16.32 -68.67
N ILE A 642 8.47 -14.99 -68.77
CA ILE A 642 8.35 -14.27 -70.04
C ILE A 642 9.64 -14.43 -70.86
N ASP A 643 10.83 -14.26 -70.26
CA ASP A 643 12.12 -14.40 -70.96
C ASP A 643 12.41 -15.86 -71.40
N GLN A 644 11.93 -16.87 -70.65
CA GLN A 644 12.00 -18.27 -71.06
C GLN A 644 10.96 -18.64 -72.13
N ALA A 645 9.75 -18.06 -72.09
CA ALA A 645 8.75 -18.24 -73.14
C ALA A 645 9.17 -17.57 -74.46
N GLU A 646 9.85 -16.42 -74.40
CA GLU A 646 10.41 -15.75 -75.60
C GLU A 646 11.58 -16.51 -76.23
N LYS A 647 12.31 -17.34 -75.46
CA LYS A 647 13.39 -18.19 -75.97
C LYS A 647 12.93 -19.51 -76.60
N LEU A 648 11.71 -19.96 -76.34
CA LEU A 648 11.16 -21.23 -76.85
C LEU A 648 10.39 -21.11 -78.17
N ALA A 649 10.17 -19.90 -78.68
CA ALA A 649 9.49 -19.68 -79.95
C ALA A 649 10.51 -19.40 -81.08
N ASP A 650 10.96 -20.45 -81.76
CA ASP A 650 11.84 -20.32 -82.92
C ASP A 650 11.05 -19.91 -84.17
N PHE A 651 10.94 -18.61 -84.41
CA PHE A 651 10.28 -18.03 -85.58
C PHE A 651 11.23 -17.85 -86.78
N SER A 652 12.44 -18.41 -86.73
CA SER A 652 13.44 -18.26 -87.81
C SER A 652 12.92 -18.77 -89.15
N ALA A 653 11.99 -19.73 -89.14
CA ALA A 653 11.34 -20.27 -90.34
C ALA A 653 10.44 -19.25 -91.08
N LEU A 654 10.04 -18.16 -90.43
CA LEU A 654 9.23 -17.10 -91.01
C LEU A 654 10.06 -16.05 -91.75
N LEU A 655 11.39 -16.05 -91.61
CA LEU A 655 12.26 -15.11 -92.32
C LEU A 655 12.03 -15.22 -93.84
N HIS A 656 11.83 -14.09 -94.51
CA HIS A 656 11.49 -13.97 -95.94
C HIS A 656 10.13 -14.52 -96.37
N GLN A 657 9.26 -14.94 -95.45
CA GLN A 657 7.88 -15.29 -95.81
C GLN A 657 7.01 -14.05 -96.00
N THR A 658 6.06 -14.14 -96.94
CA THR A 658 5.01 -13.15 -97.15
C THR A 658 3.74 -13.54 -96.41
N GLY A 659 3.09 -12.55 -95.80
CA GLY A 659 1.87 -12.71 -95.02
C GLY A 659 0.90 -11.56 -95.23
N ILE A 660 -0.24 -11.61 -94.55
CA ILE A 660 -1.28 -10.56 -94.63
C ILE A 660 -1.56 -10.04 -93.22
N THR A 661 -1.59 -8.71 -93.05
CA THR A 661 -1.90 -8.08 -91.77
C THR A 661 -3.35 -8.36 -91.32
N THR A 662 -3.53 -8.78 -90.08
CA THR A 662 -4.86 -9.03 -89.47
C THR A 662 -5.33 -7.85 -88.61
N THR A 663 -4.40 -7.03 -88.14
CA THR A 663 -4.63 -5.73 -87.49
C THR A 663 -3.75 -4.68 -88.17
N PRO A 664 -4.11 -3.38 -88.14
CA PRO A 664 -3.18 -2.34 -88.58
C PRO A 664 -1.90 -2.37 -87.73
N LEU A 665 -0.73 -2.14 -88.35
CA LEU A 665 0.57 -2.09 -87.69
C LEU A 665 0.93 -0.62 -87.38
N ARG A 666 0.97 -0.25 -86.09
CA ARG A 666 1.30 1.11 -85.63
C ARG A 666 2.11 1.14 -84.33
N PRO A 667 3.43 0.89 -84.36
CA PRO A 667 4.16 0.06 -85.32
C PRO A 667 3.96 -1.44 -85.06
N SER A 668 3.35 -1.84 -83.93
CA SER A 668 3.06 -3.25 -83.64
C SER A 668 1.64 -3.64 -84.07
N GLY A 669 1.45 -4.92 -84.38
CA GLY A 669 0.15 -5.54 -84.65
C GLY A 669 0.31 -7.03 -84.91
N LYS A 670 -0.64 -7.64 -85.63
CA LYS A 670 -0.65 -9.08 -85.92
C LYS A 670 -0.73 -9.33 -87.42
N ALA A 671 0.09 -10.23 -87.94
CA ALA A 671 0.04 -10.68 -89.33
C ALA A 671 -0.09 -12.21 -89.41
N ARG A 672 -0.73 -12.68 -90.48
CA ARG A 672 -0.92 -14.09 -90.78
C ARG A 672 0.09 -14.55 -91.82
N PHE A 673 0.87 -15.58 -91.50
CA PHE A 673 1.78 -16.28 -92.40
C PHE A 673 1.34 -17.74 -92.47
N GLY A 674 0.79 -18.17 -93.61
CA GLY A 674 0.09 -19.46 -93.73
C GLY A 674 -1.10 -19.56 -92.76
N ASP A 675 -1.11 -20.59 -91.92
CA ASP A 675 -2.15 -20.82 -90.90
C ASP A 675 -1.83 -20.18 -89.54
N GLN A 676 -0.68 -19.52 -89.40
CA GLN A 676 -0.22 -18.98 -88.11
C GLN A 676 -0.43 -17.46 -88.06
N ILE A 677 -0.99 -16.97 -86.96
CA ILE A 677 -1.11 -15.53 -86.66
C ILE A 677 -0.08 -15.19 -85.58
N VAL A 678 0.88 -14.34 -85.93
CA VAL A 678 1.98 -13.94 -85.04
C VAL A 678 1.98 -12.42 -84.85
N GLN A 679 2.53 -11.97 -83.72
CA GLN A 679 2.73 -10.55 -83.47
C GLN A 679 3.94 -10.05 -84.25
N VAL A 680 3.77 -8.94 -84.97
CA VAL A 680 4.81 -8.35 -85.81
C VAL A 680 4.94 -6.86 -85.51
N VAL A 681 6.12 -6.32 -85.80
CA VAL A 681 6.42 -4.90 -85.71
C VAL A 681 6.83 -4.42 -87.10
N SER A 682 6.24 -3.34 -87.59
CA SER A 682 6.68 -2.75 -88.86
C SER A 682 8.08 -2.14 -88.72
N ASP A 683 8.80 -2.08 -89.82
CA ASP A 683 10.12 -1.45 -89.97
C ASP A 683 10.14 0.08 -89.75
N GLY A 684 8.99 0.68 -89.43
CA GLY A 684 8.80 2.12 -89.25
C GLY A 684 7.66 2.67 -90.10
N SER A 685 7.16 1.90 -91.08
CA SER A 685 6.00 2.26 -91.89
C SER A 685 4.67 1.91 -91.19
N MET A 686 3.63 2.70 -91.42
CA MET A 686 2.28 2.35 -90.95
C MET A 686 1.59 1.48 -91.99
N VAL A 687 1.22 0.26 -91.60
CA VAL A 687 0.62 -0.73 -92.51
C VAL A 687 -0.84 -0.96 -92.15
N GLU A 688 -1.75 -0.80 -93.11
CA GLU A 688 -3.19 -1.02 -92.91
C GLU A 688 -3.52 -2.51 -92.74
N LYS A 689 -4.73 -2.82 -92.23
CA LYS A 689 -5.23 -4.19 -92.13
C LYS A 689 -5.53 -4.76 -93.52
N GLY A 690 -5.09 -5.98 -93.79
CA GLY A 690 -5.28 -6.68 -95.07
C GLY A 690 -4.18 -6.41 -96.09
N ALA A 691 -3.13 -5.67 -95.74
CA ALA A 691 -1.98 -5.43 -96.61
C ALA A 691 -1.00 -6.62 -96.58
N PRO A 692 -0.34 -6.94 -97.72
CA PRO A 692 0.74 -7.92 -97.74
C PRO A 692 1.97 -7.38 -97.00
N VAL A 693 2.67 -8.23 -96.27
CA VAL A 693 3.90 -7.88 -95.53
C VAL A 693 4.94 -8.99 -95.67
N THR A 694 6.22 -8.63 -95.67
CA THR A 694 7.34 -9.59 -95.73
C THR A 694 8.18 -9.51 -94.46
N VAL A 695 8.56 -10.66 -93.89
CA VAL A 695 9.44 -10.70 -92.71
C VAL A 695 10.88 -10.36 -93.12
N VAL A 696 11.40 -9.26 -92.59
CA VAL A 696 12.76 -8.76 -92.87
C VAL A 696 13.76 -9.12 -91.77
N GLU A 697 13.30 -9.30 -90.53
CA GLU A 697 14.16 -9.65 -89.41
C GLU A 697 13.41 -10.46 -88.35
N VAL A 698 14.05 -11.48 -87.78
CA VAL A 698 13.55 -12.24 -86.63
C VAL A 698 14.58 -12.18 -85.50
N LYS A 699 14.19 -11.61 -84.36
CA LYS A 699 14.98 -11.51 -83.13
C LYS A 699 14.21 -12.14 -81.98
N GLY A 700 14.36 -13.45 -81.78
CA GLY A 700 13.58 -14.20 -80.78
C GLY A 700 12.08 -14.10 -81.08
N ALA A 701 11.30 -13.63 -80.10
CA ALA A 701 9.86 -13.38 -80.26
C ALA A 701 9.51 -12.12 -81.08
N LYS A 702 10.49 -11.27 -81.42
CA LYS A 702 10.28 -10.05 -82.21
C LYS A 702 10.46 -10.31 -83.71
N ILE A 703 9.35 -10.27 -84.45
CA ILE A 703 9.31 -10.39 -85.92
C ILE A 703 9.12 -8.99 -86.52
N VAL A 704 10.08 -8.54 -87.33
CA VAL A 704 10.01 -7.25 -88.04
C VAL A 704 9.55 -7.49 -89.47
N VAL A 705 8.59 -6.68 -89.93
CA VAL A 705 7.99 -6.79 -91.26
C VAL A 705 8.03 -5.46 -92.01
N GLU A 706 8.15 -5.53 -93.34
CA GLU A 706 8.01 -4.41 -94.27
C GLU A 706 6.76 -4.66 -95.13
N GLY A 707 5.96 -3.60 -95.36
CA GLY A 707 4.65 -3.65 -96.02
C GLY A 707 4.63 -3.11 -97.44
#